data_AF-A0A1I6SY21-F1
#
_entry.id   AF-A0A1I6SY21-F1
#
_cell.length_a   1.000
_cell.length_b   1.000
_cell.length_c   1.000
_cell.angle_alpha   90.00
_cell.angle_beta   90.00
_cell.angle_gamma   90.00
#
_symmetry.space_group_name_H-M   'P 1'
#
loop_
_entity.id
_entity.type
_entity.pdbx_description
1 polymer ?
#
loop_
_entity_poly.entity_id
_entity_poly.type
_entity_poly.pdbx_seq_one_letter_code
_entity_poly.pdbx_strand_id
1 'polypeptide(L)'
;MPYVTKERSFGASLDRTEDVLRAIVNRYIGANPRTLPTYRLLNVEGFIRDNEYRYDMNLMEKLPQLQDGQFVYAWAKIWADEDTSQAYRISCYSHARVFINGQLAFESNHRDDVMPESKAGLRGKLRQGWNFFMLEFEKTPTGCGAKFGTGSVKGAPVHFLAPSIEREGQEGWVYSEPQHIRWIPGNVKEVNTYDIDSKLASIFEAEISASEAATGLTWYPRSEWSEEEQQLGVFARVFDTGMGAEIKEMANVEANTRGSDGDDASANVSANASSNAITNVLTRASADTVVTAAGLDCPLGSVALAWSRLDHRGTSSERRVTWKGLHEGTFKLYVDGNLLYASDQDQGYFEVETELDYGMHDVVVVSARTRQAWGFDLDAFAGEETGEVRTWSRPCPIEGLTGHWLYLGPFSKDRVPQPRDVPHMNCLFGEGDERTYFRADQPAARIRPYLESRLYGKWNYPLGVTLYGILETGRELSRPDYIDYAAGHIEQCTSLDELVMWDIERHGAPGMNHQLALIDSLDDCGSFGATMLRAHVLKELRGAEEAAHRIAAYITHEQDRLPDGTLYRYRSFSELMVNTIWCDDLYMSTPFLSQYYKLTGETRYLDDAAAQFLLYKKRLYMPEQRMMHHVYNLNFDKGCTVPWGRGNGWVLFSLTELLTVLPETHPNYDDLLHFYRELCEGYLAVQDEQGLWHQVLTDHESYSETSCSSMFIYAFSRGIRYGWLPEEIQRQYAEAVFRGYEGIIRHCIDRDGNVYGVCRGSGYSFSPNYYKERLSWLLNDTHGIGIVLLAGIESLRLREYLKETCAASIRSCPQ
;
A
#
# COMPACT_ATOMS: atom_id res chain seq x y z
N MET A 1 5.04 30.72 20.64
CA MET A 1 5.54 29.96 21.80
C MET A 1 6.34 28.79 21.27
N PRO A 2 7.53 28.48 21.80
CA PRO A 2 8.32 27.34 21.34
C PRO A 2 7.58 26.03 21.65
N TYR A 3 7.68 25.03 20.77
CA TYR A 3 7.03 23.73 20.98
C TYR A 3 7.68 22.94 22.11
N VAL A 4 8.99 23.17 22.31
CA VAL A 4 9.80 22.48 23.31
C VAL A 4 10.31 23.47 24.34
N THR A 5 10.24 23.11 25.63
CA THR A 5 10.83 23.91 26.71
C THR A 5 12.35 23.84 26.67
N LYS A 6 13.03 24.83 27.26
CA LYS A 6 14.50 24.89 27.24
C LYS A 6 15.16 23.64 27.83
N GLU A 7 14.57 23.04 28.85
CA GLU A 7 15.10 21.85 29.53
C GLU A 7 14.96 20.58 28.69
N ARG A 8 13.92 20.52 27.84
CA ARG A 8 13.65 19.39 26.95
C ARG A 8 14.25 19.57 25.56
N SER A 9 14.64 20.80 25.22
CA SER A 9 15.25 21.17 23.95
C SER A 9 16.56 20.42 23.73
N PHE A 10 16.75 19.92 22.51
CA PHE A 10 18.02 19.33 22.11
C PHE A 10 19.15 20.36 22.14
N GLY A 11 18.85 21.62 21.81
CA GLY A 11 19.80 22.74 21.85
C GLY A 11 20.35 23.07 23.24
N ALA A 12 19.81 22.50 24.32
CA ALA A 12 20.30 22.70 25.67
C ALA A 12 21.33 21.65 26.16
N SER A 13 21.59 20.58 25.39
CA SER A 13 22.33 19.39 25.87
C SER A 13 23.59 18.97 25.11
N LEU A 14 24.01 19.59 24.00
CA LEU A 14 25.36 19.60 23.38
C LEU A 14 25.26 20.02 21.89
N ASP A 15 26.39 20.41 21.31
CA ASP A 15 26.55 21.41 20.22
C ASP A 15 26.66 20.87 18.77
N ARG A 16 26.32 19.59 18.51
CA ARG A 16 26.63 18.94 17.22
C ARG A 16 25.39 18.48 16.46
N THR A 17 25.21 19.00 15.24
CA THR A 17 24.14 18.62 14.30
C THR A 17 24.08 17.10 14.08
N GLU A 18 25.22 16.42 14.01
CA GLU A 18 25.26 14.96 13.83
C GLU A 18 24.51 14.18 14.92
N ASP A 19 24.58 14.65 16.17
CA ASP A 19 23.91 13.99 17.29
C ASP A 19 22.37 14.17 17.19
N VAL A 20 21.91 15.34 16.71
CA VAL A 20 20.50 15.62 16.40
C VAL A 20 20.00 14.68 15.30
N LEU A 21 20.75 14.56 14.20
CA LEU A 21 20.41 13.67 13.09
C LEU A 21 20.28 12.21 13.55
N ARG A 22 21.25 11.73 14.35
CA ARG A 22 21.19 10.36 14.91
C ARG A 22 19.98 10.16 15.81
N ALA A 23 19.64 11.12 16.66
CA ALA A 23 18.51 11.02 17.57
C ALA A 23 17.18 10.89 16.80
N ILE A 24 16.94 11.73 15.80
CA ILE A 24 15.73 11.69 14.97
C ILE A 24 15.62 10.35 14.22
N VAL A 25 16.69 9.91 13.56
CA VAL A 25 16.67 8.65 12.80
C VAL A 25 16.43 7.45 13.73
N ASN A 26 17.15 7.36 14.85
CA ASN A 26 16.99 6.25 15.80
C ASN A 26 15.59 6.24 16.43
N ARG A 27 15.02 7.41 16.74
CA ARG A 27 13.66 7.54 17.24
C ARG A 27 12.62 7.05 16.24
N TYR A 28 12.80 7.40 14.95
CA TYR A 28 11.92 6.96 13.87
C TYR A 28 12.02 5.44 13.65
N ILE A 29 13.24 4.89 13.52
CA ILE A 29 13.46 3.46 13.32
C ILE A 29 12.94 2.65 14.51
N GLY A 30 13.20 3.11 15.74
CA GLY A 30 12.70 2.45 16.95
C GLY A 30 11.18 2.42 17.06
N ALA A 31 10.49 3.44 16.52
CA ALA A 31 9.02 3.47 16.46
C ALA A 31 8.43 2.65 15.30
N ASN A 32 9.24 2.35 14.27
CA ASN A 32 8.80 1.71 13.03
C ASN A 32 9.78 0.59 12.65
N PRO A 33 9.92 -0.47 13.46
CA PRO A 33 10.86 -1.54 13.18
C PRO A 33 10.55 -2.25 11.86
N ARG A 34 11.57 -2.88 11.28
CA ARG A 34 11.38 -3.71 10.08
C ARG A 34 10.39 -4.82 10.38
N THR A 35 9.39 -4.96 9.52
CA THR A 35 8.32 -5.95 9.64
C THR A 35 7.99 -6.50 8.26
N LEU A 36 7.89 -7.82 8.15
CA LEU A 36 7.45 -8.46 6.92
C LEU A 36 5.93 -8.27 6.76
N PRO A 37 5.39 -8.40 5.52
CA PRO A 37 3.95 -8.47 5.33
C PRO A 37 3.33 -9.62 6.12
N THR A 38 2.10 -9.43 6.57
CA THR A 38 1.27 -10.52 7.11
C THR A 38 0.68 -11.30 5.94
N TYR A 39 0.84 -12.61 5.90
CA TYR A 39 0.16 -13.45 4.92
C TYR A 39 -1.13 -14.01 5.54
N ARG A 40 -2.27 -13.87 4.84
CA ARG A 40 -3.56 -14.37 5.31
C ARG A 40 -4.22 -15.27 4.29
N LEU A 41 -5.04 -16.20 4.76
CA LEU A 41 -6.00 -16.90 3.90
C LEU A 41 -7.19 -16.00 3.57
N LEU A 42 -7.53 -15.95 2.29
CA LEU A 42 -8.80 -15.48 1.75
C LEU A 42 -9.54 -16.69 1.17
N ASN A 43 -10.84 -16.80 1.47
CA ASN A 43 -11.71 -17.72 0.75
C ASN A 43 -12.40 -16.97 -0.41
N VAL A 44 -12.08 -17.34 -1.65
CA VAL A 44 -12.56 -16.59 -2.83
C VAL A 44 -14.04 -16.81 -3.14
N GLU A 45 -14.70 -17.79 -2.52
CA GLU A 45 -16.16 -17.93 -2.58
C GLU A 45 -16.90 -16.94 -1.67
N GLY A 46 -16.17 -16.23 -0.79
CA GLY A 46 -16.69 -15.16 0.05
C GLY A 46 -17.01 -13.87 -0.72
N PHE A 47 -17.08 -12.75 0.02
CA PHE A 47 -17.20 -11.42 -0.59
C PHE A 47 -15.81 -10.88 -0.90
N ILE A 48 -15.61 -10.42 -2.13
CA ILE A 48 -14.36 -9.82 -2.61
C ILE A 48 -14.49 -8.29 -2.56
N ARG A 49 -13.39 -7.61 -2.21
CA ARG A 49 -13.33 -6.14 -2.19
C ARG A 49 -13.18 -5.58 -3.59
N ASP A 50 -13.96 -4.57 -3.94
CA ASP A 50 -13.73 -3.72 -5.11
C ASP A 50 -12.54 -2.77 -4.88
N ASN A 51 -12.05 -2.09 -5.94
CA ASN A 51 -10.96 -1.11 -5.83
C ASN A 51 -11.33 0.13 -4.98
N GLU A 52 -12.59 0.27 -4.56
CA GLU A 52 -13.03 1.26 -3.58
C GLU A 52 -12.94 0.73 -2.14
N TYR A 53 -12.32 -0.44 -1.93
CA TYR A 53 -12.17 -1.12 -0.65
C TYR A 53 -13.52 -1.42 0.03
N ARG A 54 -14.53 -1.76 -0.78
CA ARG A 54 -15.85 -2.20 -0.31
C ARG A 54 -16.13 -3.62 -0.77
N TYR A 55 -16.65 -4.43 0.14
CA TYR A 55 -17.09 -5.79 -0.14
C TYR A 55 -18.44 -5.73 -0.84
N ASP A 56 -18.53 -6.35 -2.02
CA ASP A 56 -19.80 -6.50 -2.73
C ASP A 56 -20.55 -7.72 -2.16
N MET A 57 -21.51 -7.45 -1.27
CA MET A 57 -22.30 -8.49 -0.60
C MET A 57 -23.60 -8.76 -1.36
N ASN A 58 -23.51 -9.03 -2.66
CA ASN A 58 -24.68 -9.39 -3.47
C ASN A 58 -25.16 -10.80 -3.14
N LEU A 59 -26.09 -10.91 -2.19
CA LEU A 59 -26.56 -12.19 -1.67
C LEU A 59 -27.46 -12.94 -2.66
N MET A 60 -28.00 -12.26 -3.68
CA MET A 60 -28.78 -12.92 -4.73
C MET A 60 -27.91 -13.86 -5.59
N GLU A 61 -26.63 -13.53 -5.76
CA GLU A 61 -25.69 -14.37 -6.51
C GLU A 61 -25.19 -15.54 -5.67
N LYS A 62 -25.00 -15.32 -4.37
CA LYS A 62 -24.50 -16.34 -3.43
C LYS A 62 -25.60 -17.32 -2.99
N LEU A 63 -26.84 -16.84 -2.86
CA LEU A 63 -28.00 -17.60 -2.36
C LEU A 63 -29.18 -17.48 -3.35
N PRO A 64 -29.14 -18.13 -4.51
CA PRO A 64 -30.20 -18.05 -5.52
C PRO A 64 -31.56 -18.59 -5.05
N GLN A 65 -31.57 -19.38 -3.97
CA GLN A 65 -32.77 -19.94 -3.34
C GLN A 65 -33.51 -18.95 -2.41
N LEU A 66 -33.00 -17.74 -2.23
CA LEU A 66 -33.52 -16.75 -1.28
C LEU A 66 -34.91 -16.23 -1.68
N GLN A 67 -35.85 -16.19 -0.73
CA GLN A 67 -37.25 -15.78 -0.91
C GLN A 67 -37.52 -14.41 -0.27
N ASP A 68 -38.47 -13.67 -0.84
CA ASP A 68 -38.89 -12.36 -0.32
C ASP A 68 -39.32 -12.44 1.15
N GLY A 69 -38.83 -11.48 1.96
CA GLY A 69 -39.05 -11.41 3.40
C GLY A 69 -38.12 -12.29 4.24
N GLN A 70 -37.22 -13.08 3.63
CA GLN A 70 -36.17 -13.77 4.37
C GLN A 70 -35.03 -12.84 4.76
N PHE A 71 -34.34 -13.18 5.86
CA PHE A 71 -33.21 -12.44 6.39
C PHE A 71 -31.91 -13.20 6.17
N VAL A 72 -30.83 -12.46 5.92
CA VAL A 72 -29.47 -12.99 5.83
C VAL A 72 -28.54 -12.06 6.60
N TYR A 73 -27.55 -12.65 7.27
CA TYR A 73 -26.62 -11.94 8.13
C TYR A 73 -25.20 -12.04 7.57
N ALA A 74 -24.44 -10.94 7.55
CA ALA A 74 -23.01 -10.94 7.27
C ALA A 74 -22.23 -10.46 8.49
N TRP A 75 -21.15 -11.16 8.84
CA TRP A 75 -20.43 -10.98 10.10
C TRP A 75 -18.91 -10.92 9.88
N ALA A 76 -18.26 -9.95 10.51
CA ALA A 76 -16.80 -9.80 10.50
C ALA A 76 -16.28 -8.99 11.69
N LYS A 77 -14.95 -8.85 11.81
CA LYS A 77 -14.29 -8.05 12.85
C LYS A 77 -13.11 -7.23 12.32
N ILE A 78 -12.77 -6.17 13.05
CA ILE A 78 -11.55 -5.37 12.85
C ILE A 78 -10.90 -5.02 14.19
N TRP A 79 -9.59 -4.79 14.17
CA TRP A 79 -8.84 -4.30 15.33
C TRP A 79 -8.71 -2.78 15.29
N ALA A 80 -8.77 -2.13 16.46
CA ALA A 80 -8.41 -0.74 16.65
C ALA A 80 -7.39 -0.60 17.79
N ASP A 81 -6.29 0.13 17.56
CA ASP A 81 -5.24 0.33 18.56
C ASP A 81 -5.68 1.20 19.74
N GLU A 82 -6.68 2.06 19.51
CA GLU A 82 -7.25 2.99 20.47
C GLU A 82 -8.72 3.23 20.15
N ASP A 83 -9.45 3.80 21.11
CA ASP A 83 -10.82 4.26 20.88
C ASP A 83 -10.84 5.31 19.76
N THR A 84 -11.61 5.06 18.71
CA THR A 84 -11.61 5.90 17.52
C THR A 84 -12.97 5.95 16.82
N SER A 85 -13.13 6.89 15.88
CA SER A 85 -14.29 6.97 15.01
C SER A 85 -13.86 6.93 13.56
N GLN A 86 -14.30 5.90 12.85
CA GLN A 86 -13.96 5.67 11.45
C GLN A 86 -15.18 5.88 10.55
N ALA A 87 -14.97 6.45 9.37
CA ALA A 87 -16.01 6.61 8.37
C ALA A 87 -16.11 5.35 7.49
N TYR A 88 -17.34 4.89 7.26
CA TYR A 88 -17.68 3.80 6.34
C TYR A 88 -18.70 4.29 5.32
N ARG A 89 -18.82 3.54 4.22
CA ARG A 89 -19.84 3.74 3.19
C ARG A 89 -20.61 2.46 2.95
N ILE A 90 -21.91 2.62 2.71
CA ILE A 90 -22.83 1.55 2.33
C ILE A 90 -23.68 1.95 1.13
N SER A 91 -23.86 1.02 0.21
CA SER A 91 -24.76 1.13 -0.95
C SER A 91 -25.65 -0.10 -0.98
N CYS A 92 -26.95 0.07 -0.78
CA CYS A 92 -27.85 -1.03 -0.45
C CYS A 92 -28.53 -1.60 -1.70
N TYR A 93 -28.66 -2.93 -1.76
CA TYR A 93 -29.50 -3.61 -2.76
C TYR A 93 -30.91 -3.90 -2.22
N SER A 94 -31.05 -3.86 -0.89
CA SER A 94 -32.29 -4.06 -0.15
C SER A 94 -32.19 -3.40 1.22
N HIS A 95 -33.25 -3.51 2.03
CA HIS A 95 -33.22 -2.99 3.40
C HIS A 95 -32.07 -3.60 4.22
N ALA A 96 -31.27 -2.74 4.85
CA ALA A 96 -30.03 -3.10 5.53
C ALA A 96 -29.89 -2.41 6.90
N ARG A 97 -29.45 -3.16 7.91
CA ARG A 97 -29.07 -2.64 9.23
C ARG A 97 -27.62 -3.02 9.55
N VAL A 98 -26.83 -2.07 10.04
CA VAL A 98 -25.43 -2.28 10.44
C VAL A 98 -25.31 -2.13 11.94
N PHE A 99 -24.79 -3.16 12.61
CA PHE A 99 -24.48 -3.15 14.03
C PHE A 99 -22.96 -3.18 14.24
N ILE A 100 -22.46 -2.35 15.14
CA ILE A 100 -21.05 -2.31 15.55
C ILE A 100 -21.01 -2.55 17.06
N ASN A 101 -20.33 -3.61 17.48
CA ASN A 101 -20.32 -4.08 18.87
C ASN A 101 -21.74 -4.22 19.44
N GLY A 102 -22.65 -4.74 18.62
CA GLY A 102 -24.07 -4.92 18.94
C GLY A 102 -24.91 -3.65 19.06
N GLN A 103 -24.34 -2.46 18.83
CA GLN A 103 -25.10 -1.20 18.76
C GLN A 103 -25.48 -0.87 17.31
N LEU A 104 -26.74 -0.48 17.07
CA LEU A 104 -27.19 -0.03 15.75
C LEU A 104 -26.43 1.23 15.33
N ALA A 105 -25.65 1.12 14.26
CA ALA A 105 -24.83 2.19 13.71
C ALA A 105 -25.43 2.80 12.43
N PHE A 106 -26.24 2.03 11.69
CA PHE A 106 -26.89 2.46 10.46
C PHE A 106 -28.15 1.63 10.20
N GLU A 107 -29.18 2.27 9.65
CA GLU A 107 -30.39 1.64 9.10
C GLU A 107 -30.74 2.37 7.81
N SER A 108 -30.93 1.60 6.73
CA SER A 108 -31.26 2.17 5.43
C SER A 108 -32.65 2.78 5.43
N ASN A 109 -32.83 3.86 4.67
CA ASN A 109 -34.14 4.42 4.39
C ASN A 109 -34.61 4.01 2.99
N HIS A 110 -35.87 4.34 2.65
CA HIS A 110 -36.46 3.97 1.37
C HIS A 110 -35.64 4.39 0.14
N ARG A 111 -34.94 5.53 0.19
CA ARG A 111 -34.08 5.97 -0.91
C ARG A 111 -32.90 5.05 -1.10
N ASP A 112 -32.24 4.68 -0.01
CA ASP A 112 -31.07 3.79 -0.04
C ASP A 112 -31.45 2.40 -0.54
N ASP A 113 -32.66 1.93 -0.23
CA ASP A 113 -33.16 0.60 -0.61
C ASP A 113 -33.47 0.46 -2.12
N VAL A 114 -33.78 1.57 -2.80
CA VAL A 114 -34.22 1.57 -4.21
C VAL A 114 -33.20 2.21 -5.17
N MET A 115 -32.14 2.83 -4.64
CA MET A 115 -31.05 3.45 -5.40
C MET A 115 -29.71 2.82 -5.01
N PRO A 116 -29.33 1.68 -5.59
CA PRO A 116 -28.06 1.00 -5.29
C PRO A 116 -26.80 1.84 -5.54
N GLU A 117 -26.90 2.89 -6.36
CA GLU A 117 -25.84 3.86 -6.60
C GLU A 117 -25.67 4.88 -5.44
N SER A 118 -26.66 4.99 -4.55
CA SER A 118 -26.58 5.84 -3.36
C SER A 118 -25.44 5.35 -2.46
N LYS A 119 -24.52 6.24 -2.10
CA LYS A 119 -23.43 5.97 -1.15
C LYS A 119 -23.76 6.64 0.18
N ALA A 120 -24.51 5.94 1.03
CA ALA A 120 -24.80 6.42 2.38
C ALA A 120 -23.54 6.33 3.26
N GLY A 121 -23.27 7.38 4.02
CA GLY A 121 -22.12 7.44 4.93
C GLY A 121 -22.54 7.18 6.37
N LEU A 122 -21.73 6.42 7.11
CA LEU A 122 -21.86 6.28 8.56
C LEU A 122 -20.51 6.45 9.26
N ARG A 123 -20.54 6.84 10.54
CA ARG A 123 -19.35 6.87 11.41
C ARG A 123 -19.46 5.77 12.45
N GLY A 124 -18.64 4.74 12.33
CA GLY A 124 -18.53 3.69 13.34
C GLY A 124 -17.69 4.16 14.51
N LYS A 125 -18.15 3.89 15.73
CA LYS A 125 -17.36 4.06 16.95
C LYS A 125 -16.68 2.75 17.26
N LEU A 126 -15.36 2.75 17.29
CA LEU A 126 -14.54 1.60 17.60
C LEU A 126 -13.94 1.77 18.99
N ARG A 127 -13.94 0.71 19.78
CA ARG A 127 -13.18 0.63 21.02
C ARG A 127 -11.80 0.07 20.75
N GLN A 128 -10.85 0.35 21.62
CA GLN A 128 -9.57 -0.33 21.63
C GLN A 128 -9.77 -1.85 21.64
N GLY A 129 -9.07 -2.56 20.75
CA GLY A 129 -9.15 -4.00 20.57
C GLY A 129 -10.07 -4.43 19.42
N TRP A 130 -10.64 -5.63 19.55
CA TRP A 130 -11.54 -6.21 18.54
C TRP A 130 -12.92 -5.54 18.55
N ASN A 131 -13.38 -5.17 17.36
CA ASN A 131 -14.69 -4.61 17.08
C ASN A 131 -15.42 -5.48 16.08
N PHE A 132 -16.64 -5.87 16.41
CA PHE A 132 -17.44 -6.80 15.61
C PHE A 132 -18.53 -6.06 14.82
N PHE A 133 -18.72 -6.46 13.57
CA PHE A 133 -19.67 -5.89 12.64
C PHE A 133 -20.66 -6.96 12.22
N MET A 134 -21.96 -6.68 12.38
CA MET A 134 -23.04 -7.53 11.88
C MET A 134 -23.92 -6.70 10.95
N LEU A 135 -24.09 -7.17 9.72
CA LEU A 135 -25.00 -6.60 8.75
C LEU A 135 -26.19 -7.53 8.59
N GLU A 136 -27.39 -7.00 8.81
CA GLU A 136 -28.66 -7.68 8.56
C GLU A 136 -29.24 -7.18 7.25
N PHE A 137 -29.63 -8.10 6.37
CA PHE A 137 -30.29 -7.80 5.11
C PHE A 137 -31.63 -8.50 5.04
N GLU A 138 -32.67 -7.77 4.62
CA GLU A 138 -33.97 -8.33 4.29
C GLU A 138 -34.08 -8.47 2.77
N LYS A 139 -34.44 -9.66 2.29
CA LYS A 139 -34.67 -9.91 0.87
C LYS A 139 -35.95 -9.21 0.40
N THR A 140 -35.81 -8.35 -0.59
CA THR A 140 -36.92 -7.66 -1.27
C THR A 140 -36.98 -8.06 -2.74
N PRO A 141 -38.06 -7.76 -3.48
CA PRO A 141 -38.09 -7.99 -4.93
C PRO A 141 -36.95 -7.32 -5.71
N THR A 142 -36.38 -6.22 -5.18
CA THR A 142 -35.30 -5.46 -5.81
C THR A 142 -33.91 -6.06 -5.59
N GLY A 143 -33.70 -6.82 -4.51
CA GLY A 143 -32.40 -7.41 -4.23
C GLY A 143 -32.25 -7.96 -2.81
N CYS A 144 -31.03 -8.36 -2.45
CA CYS A 144 -30.62 -8.63 -1.08
C CYS A 144 -29.13 -8.35 -0.92
N GLY A 145 -28.75 -7.56 0.09
CA GLY A 145 -27.36 -7.26 0.41
C GLY A 145 -26.97 -5.80 0.20
N ALA A 146 -25.66 -5.54 0.17
CA ALA A 146 -25.10 -4.19 -0.02
C ALA A 146 -23.62 -4.22 -0.44
N LYS A 147 -23.10 -3.10 -0.95
CA LYS A 147 -21.65 -2.83 -0.94
C LYS A 147 -21.27 -2.12 0.34
N PHE A 148 -20.32 -2.65 1.12
CA PHE A 148 -19.93 -2.08 2.42
C PHE A 148 -18.41 -2.05 2.62
N GLY A 149 -17.87 -0.93 3.11
CA GLY A 149 -16.43 -0.82 3.41
C GLY A 149 -16.00 0.57 3.84
N THR A 150 -14.70 0.87 3.65
CA THR A 150 -14.11 2.16 4.09
C THR A 150 -14.78 3.36 3.43
N GLY A 151 -14.83 4.48 4.16
CA GLY A 151 -15.19 5.78 3.61
C GLY A 151 -14.02 6.53 2.96
N SER A 152 -12.77 6.05 3.10
CA SER A 152 -11.57 6.68 2.54
C SER A 152 -10.55 5.63 2.10
N VAL A 153 -10.47 5.39 0.80
CA VAL A 153 -9.57 4.40 0.19
C VAL A 153 -8.09 4.72 0.48
N LYS A 154 -7.67 5.97 0.28
CA LYS A 154 -6.28 6.39 0.47
C LYS A 154 -5.89 6.57 1.94
N GLY A 155 -6.79 7.18 2.71
CA GLY A 155 -6.48 7.57 4.08
C GLY A 155 -6.60 6.42 5.08
N ALA A 156 -7.51 5.49 4.81
CA ALA A 156 -7.82 4.38 5.70
C ALA A 156 -8.36 3.18 4.90
N PRO A 157 -7.56 2.56 4.02
CA PRO A 157 -7.94 1.29 3.44
C PRO A 157 -8.13 0.27 4.58
N VAL A 158 -9.22 -0.48 4.56
CA VAL A 158 -9.51 -1.50 5.56
C VAL A 158 -9.81 -2.84 4.89
N HIS A 159 -9.35 -3.91 5.52
CA HIS A 159 -9.87 -5.26 5.31
C HIS A 159 -10.49 -5.74 6.61
N PHE A 160 -11.55 -6.53 6.48
CA PHE A 160 -12.22 -7.16 7.60
C PHE A 160 -11.72 -8.59 7.76
N LEU A 161 -11.71 -9.09 8.99
CA LEU A 161 -11.33 -10.47 9.28
C LEU A 161 -12.56 -11.30 9.63
N ALA A 162 -12.47 -12.58 9.34
CA ALA A 162 -13.45 -13.55 9.78
C ALA A 162 -13.54 -13.50 11.32
N PRO A 163 -14.76 -13.50 11.88
CA PRO A 163 -14.95 -13.09 13.26
C PRO A 163 -14.83 -14.24 14.27
N SER A 164 -14.93 -15.48 13.80
CA SER A 164 -15.05 -16.70 14.58
C SER A 164 -13.69 -17.36 14.87
N ILE A 165 -13.62 -18.21 15.90
CA ILE A 165 -12.37 -18.91 16.25
C ILE A 165 -11.99 -19.96 15.20
N GLU A 166 -12.98 -20.55 14.54
CA GLU A 166 -12.81 -21.53 13.48
C GLU A 166 -12.10 -20.95 12.25
N ARG A 167 -12.17 -19.62 12.08
CA ARG A 167 -11.58 -18.88 10.96
C ARG A 167 -10.61 -17.79 11.44
N GLU A 168 -10.08 -17.92 12.65
CA GLU A 168 -9.25 -16.89 13.25
C GLU A 168 -8.09 -16.50 12.32
N GLY A 169 -8.00 -15.22 11.99
CA GLY A 169 -6.96 -14.67 11.13
C GLY A 169 -7.22 -14.77 9.63
N GLN A 170 -8.31 -15.39 9.18
CA GLN A 170 -8.73 -15.33 7.77
C GLN A 170 -9.26 -13.95 7.41
N GLU A 171 -9.00 -13.49 6.19
CA GLU A 171 -9.57 -12.26 5.65
C GLU A 171 -10.96 -12.52 5.04
N GLY A 172 -11.84 -11.54 5.21
CA GLY A 172 -13.17 -11.52 4.62
C GLY A 172 -14.29 -11.56 5.66
N TRP A 173 -15.50 -11.72 5.13
CA TRP A 173 -16.74 -11.81 5.89
C TRP A 173 -17.32 -13.21 5.78
N VAL A 174 -18.01 -13.64 6.82
CA VAL A 174 -18.91 -14.81 6.74
C VAL A 174 -20.35 -14.35 6.56
N TYR A 175 -21.19 -15.16 5.92
CA TYR A 175 -22.63 -14.90 5.77
C TYR A 175 -23.48 -16.13 6.09
N SER A 176 -24.66 -15.91 6.64
CA SER A 176 -25.54 -17.00 7.10
C SER A 176 -26.35 -17.62 5.97
N GLU A 177 -26.89 -18.80 6.23
CA GLU A 177 -28.04 -19.31 5.48
C GLU A 177 -29.30 -18.43 5.66
N PRO A 178 -30.28 -18.49 4.73
CA PRO A 178 -31.53 -17.74 4.83
C PRO A 178 -32.37 -18.04 6.07
N GLN A 179 -32.91 -17.00 6.71
CA GLN A 179 -33.78 -17.10 7.88
C GLN A 179 -35.20 -16.62 7.59
N HIS A 180 -36.21 -17.37 8.01
CA HIS A 180 -37.63 -16.98 7.85
C HIS A 180 -38.11 -15.96 8.90
N ILE A 181 -37.41 -15.89 10.03
CA ILE A 181 -37.63 -14.92 11.09
C ILE A 181 -36.30 -14.24 11.39
N ARG A 182 -36.33 -13.00 11.88
CA ARG A 182 -35.10 -12.31 12.29
C ARG A 182 -34.38 -13.15 13.35
N TRP A 183 -33.10 -13.39 13.13
CA TRP A 183 -32.25 -14.12 14.05
C TRP A 183 -31.93 -13.23 15.26
N ILE A 184 -32.12 -13.80 16.45
CA ILE A 184 -31.75 -13.18 17.72
C ILE A 184 -30.76 -14.12 18.41
N PRO A 185 -29.51 -13.70 18.63
CA PRO A 185 -28.55 -14.44 19.44
C PRO A 185 -29.12 -14.81 20.81
N GLY A 186 -28.93 -16.06 21.27
CA GLY A 186 -29.39 -16.50 22.61
C GLY A 186 -30.80 -17.12 22.68
N ASN A 187 -31.47 -17.39 21.54
CA ASN A 187 -32.64 -18.27 21.42
C ASN A 187 -33.78 -18.05 22.46
N VAL A 188 -34.17 -16.80 22.73
CA VAL A 188 -35.42 -16.53 23.46
C VAL A 188 -36.56 -16.47 22.44
N LYS A 189 -37.34 -17.56 22.35
CA LYS A 189 -38.50 -17.71 21.44
C LYS A 189 -39.64 -16.68 21.61
N GLU A 190 -39.50 -15.69 22.47
CA GLU A 190 -40.50 -14.65 22.71
C GLU A 190 -39.82 -13.30 22.98
N VAL A 191 -39.56 -12.53 21.93
CA VAL A 191 -39.18 -11.12 22.07
C VAL A 191 -40.05 -10.29 21.13
N ASN A 192 -40.82 -9.36 21.70
CA ASN A 192 -41.56 -8.34 20.96
C ASN A 192 -40.57 -7.52 20.13
N THR A 193 -40.94 -7.18 18.89
CA THR A 193 -40.11 -6.49 17.88
C THR A 193 -39.48 -5.16 18.33
N TYR A 194 -39.95 -4.57 19.43
CA TYR A 194 -39.49 -3.29 19.96
C TYR A 194 -38.25 -3.35 20.88
N ASP A 195 -37.76 -4.54 21.27
CA ASP A 195 -36.67 -4.68 22.27
C ASP A 195 -35.49 -5.53 21.74
N ILE A 196 -35.34 -5.60 20.41
CA ILE A 196 -34.28 -6.36 19.73
C ILE A 196 -32.93 -5.63 19.85
N ASP A 197 -32.92 -4.31 19.68
CA ASP A 197 -31.70 -3.51 19.59
C ASP A 197 -30.93 -3.44 20.93
N SER A 198 -31.63 -3.53 22.07
CA SER A 198 -31.05 -3.51 23.43
C SER A 198 -30.41 -4.85 23.83
N LYS A 199 -31.02 -5.98 23.41
CA LYS A 199 -30.54 -7.33 23.74
C LYS A 199 -29.37 -7.77 22.87
N LEU A 200 -29.35 -7.42 21.58
CA LEU A 200 -28.22 -7.66 20.68
C LEU A 200 -26.93 -7.10 21.29
N ALA A 201 -26.93 -5.85 21.74
CA ALA A 201 -25.78 -5.20 22.38
C ALA A 201 -25.19 -5.99 23.57
N SER A 202 -26.04 -6.59 24.40
CA SER A 202 -25.59 -7.31 25.62
C SER A 202 -25.04 -8.73 25.37
N ILE A 203 -25.43 -9.38 24.26
CA ILE A 203 -25.06 -10.78 23.95
C ILE A 203 -23.87 -10.84 22.96
N PHE A 204 -23.72 -9.84 22.09
CA PHE A 204 -22.60 -9.74 21.14
C PHE A 204 -21.22 -9.76 21.81
N GLU A 205 -21.10 -9.26 23.04
CA GLU A 205 -19.82 -9.21 23.76
C GLU A 205 -19.47 -10.50 24.51
N ALA A 206 -20.45 -11.36 24.82
CA ALA A 206 -20.25 -12.49 25.73
C ALA A 206 -20.35 -13.87 25.05
N GLU A 207 -21.16 -14.04 23.99
CA GLU A 207 -21.50 -15.37 23.45
C GLU A 207 -21.13 -15.56 21.96
N ILE A 208 -21.13 -14.50 21.15
CA ILE A 208 -20.94 -14.62 19.68
C ILE A 208 -19.46 -14.56 19.28
N SER A 209 -18.58 -13.98 20.11
CA SER A 209 -17.15 -13.85 19.79
C SER A 209 -16.35 -15.15 19.90
N ALA A 210 -16.98 -16.30 20.16
CA ALA A 210 -16.29 -17.54 20.47
C ALA A 210 -16.40 -18.65 19.39
N SER A 211 -17.51 -18.79 18.67
CA SER A 211 -17.70 -19.91 17.71
C SER A 211 -18.89 -19.71 16.76
N GLU A 212 -18.74 -20.11 15.49
CA GLU A 212 -19.84 -20.19 14.50
C GLU A 212 -20.95 -21.16 14.95
N ALA A 213 -20.58 -22.30 15.54
CA ALA A 213 -21.55 -23.31 15.99
C ALA A 213 -22.48 -22.79 17.10
N ALA A 214 -22.00 -21.83 17.91
CA ALA A 214 -22.80 -21.23 18.98
C ALA A 214 -23.99 -20.39 18.47
N THR A 215 -23.98 -19.98 17.20
CA THR A 215 -25.08 -19.19 16.62
C THR A 215 -26.29 -20.04 16.23
N GLY A 216 -26.08 -21.36 16.08
CA GLY A 216 -27.09 -22.28 15.56
C GLY A 216 -27.42 -22.09 14.08
N LEU A 217 -26.59 -21.33 13.34
CA LEU A 217 -26.74 -21.09 11.91
C LEU A 217 -25.62 -21.76 11.12
N THR A 218 -25.91 -22.13 9.88
CA THR A 218 -24.87 -22.46 8.91
C THR A 218 -24.25 -21.19 8.35
N TRP A 219 -22.91 -21.12 8.32
CA TRP A 219 -22.14 -19.99 7.81
C TRP A 219 -21.34 -20.35 6.55
N TYR A 220 -21.26 -19.39 5.64
CA TYR A 220 -20.57 -19.46 4.36
C TYR A 220 -19.51 -18.37 4.26
N PRO A 221 -18.49 -18.53 3.40
CA PRO A 221 -18.20 -19.70 2.57
C PRO A 221 -17.79 -20.93 3.41
N ARG A 222 -17.82 -22.14 2.83
CA ARG A 222 -17.46 -23.36 3.57
C ARG A 222 -16.01 -23.27 4.08
N SER A 223 -15.78 -23.62 5.34
CA SER A 223 -14.43 -23.69 5.93
C SER A 223 -13.75 -25.04 5.71
N GLU A 224 -14.54 -26.10 5.51
CA GLU A 224 -14.08 -27.48 5.49
C GLU A 224 -14.49 -28.20 4.20
N TRP A 225 -13.63 -29.12 3.77
CA TRP A 225 -13.93 -30.07 2.71
C TRP A 225 -15.05 -31.01 3.16
N SER A 226 -15.95 -31.36 2.24
CA SER A 226 -16.94 -32.42 2.45
C SER A 226 -16.27 -33.78 2.65
N GLU A 227 -16.99 -34.75 3.23
CA GLU A 227 -16.48 -36.11 3.43
C GLU A 227 -16.01 -36.78 2.12
N GLU A 228 -16.67 -36.47 0.99
CA GLU A 228 -16.28 -36.96 -0.34
C GLU A 228 -14.99 -36.29 -0.84
N GLU A 229 -14.88 -34.97 -0.67
CA GLU A 229 -13.67 -34.22 -1.05
C GLU A 229 -12.46 -34.68 -0.21
N GLN A 230 -12.64 -34.98 1.09
CA GLN A 230 -11.56 -35.46 1.97
C GLN A 230 -10.97 -36.82 1.54
N GLN A 231 -11.73 -37.63 0.78
CA GLN A 231 -11.24 -38.91 0.24
C GLN A 231 -10.31 -38.73 -0.97
N LEU A 232 -10.30 -37.55 -1.59
CA LEU A 232 -9.40 -37.25 -2.70
C LEU A 232 -7.98 -37.00 -2.18
N GLY A 233 -6.96 -37.34 -2.97
CA GLY A 233 -5.59 -36.91 -2.71
C GLY A 233 -5.47 -35.38 -2.64
N VAL A 234 -4.50 -34.88 -1.88
CA VAL A 234 -4.44 -33.43 -1.56
C VAL A 234 -4.30 -32.52 -2.79
N PHE A 235 -3.57 -32.95 -3.83
CA PHE A 235 -3.48 -32.18 -5.07
C PHE A 235 -4.80 -32.17 -5.83
N ALA A 236 -5.53 -33.30 -5.83
CA ALA A 236 -6.88 -33.34 -6.38
C ALA A 236 -7.83 -32.40 -5.62
N ARG A 237 -7.79 -32.39 -4.27
CA ARG A 237 -8.60 -31.44 -3.48
C ARG A 237 -8.31 -30.00 -3.85
N VAL A 238 -7.04 -29.59 -3.87
CA VAL A 238 -6.67 -28.18 -4.05
C VAL A 238 -6.84 -27.68 -5.50
N PHE A 239 -6.65 -28.55 -6.49
CA PHE A 239 -6.60 -28.13 -7.90
C PHE A 239 -7.76 -28.62 -8.77
N ASP A 240 -8.44 -29.72 -8.42
CA ASP A 240 -9.48 -30.31 -9.27
C ASP A 240 -10.91 -29.90 -8.87
N THR A 241 -11.12 -29.47 -7.62
CA THR A 241 -12.48 -29.21 -7.05
C THR A 241 -12.94 -27.75 -7.16
N GLY A 242 -12.10 -26.85 -7.68
CA GLY A 242 -12.35 -25.39 -7.64
C GLY A 242 -12.12 -24.62 -8.94
N MET A 243 -11.84 -25.28 -10.07
CA MET A 243 -11.50 -24.60 -11.33
C MET A 243 -12.73 -24.11 -12.14
N GLY A 244 -13.94 -24.61 -11.85
CA GLY A 244 -15.19 -24.07 -12.41
C GLY A 244 -15.48 -22.59 -12.11
N ALA A 245 -14.75 -21.97 -11.18
CA ALA A 245 -14.84 -20.54 -10.86
C ALA A 245 -13.91 -19.65 -11.72
N GLU A 246 -12.72 -20.13 -12.10
CA GLU A 246 -11.73 -19.34 -12.87
C GLU A 246 -12.21 -19.04 -14.31
N ILE A 247 -13.01 -19.93 -14.91
CA ILE A 247 -13.65 -19.69 -16.23
C ILE A 247 -14.78 -18.64 -16.14
N LYS A 248 -15.45 -18.52 -14.98
CA LYS A 248 -16.45 -17.46 -14.74
C LYS A 248 -15.80 -16.12 -14.41
N GLU A 249 -14.65 -16.11 -13.74
CA GLU A 249 -13.89 -14.88 -13.43
C GLU A 249 -13.39 -14.18 -14.71
N MET A 250 -12.84 -14.91 -15.68
CA MET A 250 -12.41 -14.31 -16.96
C MET A 250 -13.58 -13.69 -17.75
N ALA A 251 -14.79 -14.26 -17.64
CA ALA A 251 -16.00 -13.72 -18.29
C ALA A 251 -16.55 -12.46 -17.59
N ASN A 252 -16.32 -12.30 -16.28
CA ASN A 252 -16.78 -11.14 -15.51
C ASN A 252 -15.79 -9.96 -15.55
N VAL A 253 -14.50 -10.19 -15.79
CA VAL A 253 -13.50 -9.12 -15.98
C VAL A 253 -13.80 -8.27 -17.24
N GLU A 254 -14.37 -8.86 -18.29
CA GLU A 254 -14.82 -8.12 -19.48
C GLU A 254 -16.07 -7.24 -19.22
N ALA A 255 -16.87 -7.54 -18.19
CA ALA A 255 -18.03 -6.74 -17.80
C ALA A 255 -17.64 -5.55 -16.90
N ASN A 256 -16.65 -5.74 -16.00
CA ASN A 256 -16.20 -4.70 -15.07
C ASN A 256 -15.27 -3.65 -15.69
N THR A 257 -14.79 -3.85 -16.92
CA THR A 257 -14.00 -2.87 -17.68
C THR A 257 -14.84 -1.98 -18.61
N ARG A 258 -16.15 -2.22 -18.73
CA ARG A 258 -17.09 -1.37 -19.48
C ARG A 258 -18.06 -0.65 -18.54
N GLY A 259 -17.54 0.33 -17.84
CA GLY A 259 -18.29 1.10 -16.84
C GLY A 259 -18.00 2.60 -16.89
N SER A 260 -17.90 3.20 -18.08
CA SER A 260 -18.08 4.64 -18.27
C SER A 260 -18.27 4.92 -19.75
N ASP A 261 -19.52 5.12 -20.19
CA ASP A 261 -19.86 6.11 -21.22
C ASP A 261 -21.39 6.15 -21.42
N GLY A 262 -21.94 7.33 -21.17
CA GLY A 262 -23.33 7.78 -21.34
C GLY A 262 -23.44 9.10 -20.58
N ASP A 263 -23.69 10.28 -21.15
CA ASP A 263 -24.46 10.61 -22.35
C ASP A 263 -23.97 11.90 -23.06
N ASP A 264 -24.37 11.98 -24.32
CA ASP A 264 -24.76 13.16 -25.14
C ASP A 264 -23.75 14.25 -25.54
N ALA A 265 -23.41 14.24 -26.85
CA ALA A 265 -23.54 15.43 -27.68
C ALA A 265 -23.78 15.06 -29.16
N SER A 266 -24.96 15.42 -29.65
CA SER A 266 -25.36 15.36 -31.06
C SER A 266 -24.54 16.29 -31.95
N ALA A 267 -23.99 15.79 -33.06
CA ALA A 267 -23.72 16.60 -34.26
C ALA A 267 -23.62 15.73 -35.53
N ASN A 268 -24.53 15.99 -36.47
CA ASN A 268 -24.44 15.58 -37.87
C ASN A 268 -23.14 16.09 -38.53
N VAL A 269 -22.50 15.28 -39.39
CA VAL A 269 -22.14 15.63 -40.79
C VAL A 269 -21.63 14.38 -41.53
N SER A 270 -22.01 14.35 -42.80
CA SER A 270 -21.89 13.34 -43.85
C SER A 270 -20.50 12.79 -44.20
N ALA A 271 -20.55 11.58 -44.73
CA ALA A 271 -19.52 10.78 -45.39
C ALA A 271 -18.63 11.51 -46.43
N ASN A 272 -17.33 11.18 -46.42
CA ASN A 272 -16.62 10.74 -47.64
C ASN A 272 -15.30 10.03 -47.30
N ALA A 273 -14.93 9.09 -48.18
CA ALA A 273 -14.01 7.97 -47.94
C ALA A 273 -12.55 8.20 -48.35
N SER A 274 -11.70 7.25 -47.89
CA SER A 274 -10.32 6.88 -48.28
C SER A 274 -9.21 7.80 -47.70
N SER A 275 -8.11 7.31 -47.12
CA SER A 275 -7.28 6.12 -47.41
C SER A 275 -6.30 5.73 -46.27
N ASN A 276 -5.99 4.43 -46.13
CA ASN A 276 -4.79 3.79 -45.52
C ASN A 276 -4.50 4.00 -44.01
N ALA A 277 -3.98 3.06 -43.21
CA ALA A 277 -3.77 1.61 -43.26
C ALA A 277 -3.08 1.24 -41.94
N ILE A 278 -3.78 0.68 -40.95
CA ILE A 278 -3.22 -0.21 -39.91
C ILE A 278 -4.33 -1.19 -39.54
N THR A 279 -4.22 -2.43 -40.02
CA THR A 279 -5.22 -3.48 -39.88
C THR A 279 -5.09 -4.19 -38.53
N ASN A 280 -6.21 -4.20 -37.80
CA ASN A 280 -6.53 -5.07 -36.68
C ASN A 280 -6.23 -6.55 -36.97
N VAL A 281 -5.56 -7.22 -36.05
CA VAL A 281 -5.58 -8.68 -35.92
C VAL A 281 -6.35 -9.01 -34.65
N LEU A 282 -7.67 -9.13 -34.80
CA LEU A 282 -8.57 -9.79 -33.85
C LEU A 282 -9.51 -10.66 -34.68
N THR A 283 -9.87 -11.82 -34.11
CA THR A 283 -10.76 -12.89 -34.61
C THR A 283 -10.10 -14.05 -35.36
N ARG A 284 -9.81 -15.12 -34.59
CA ARG A 284 -10.16 -16.53 -34.91
C ARG A 284 -9.83 -17.41 -33.70
N ALA A 285 -10.71 -17.43 -32.71
CA ALA A 285 -10.87 -18.59 -31.83
C ALA A 285 -12.03 -19.40 -32.42
N SER A 286 -11.70 -20.51 -33.06
CA SER A 286 -12.66 -21.46 -33.60
C SER A 286 -13.40 -22.15 -32.47
N ALA A 287 -14.73 -22.12 -32.57
CA ALA A 287 -15.64 -22.95 -31.80
C ALA A 287 -15.31 -24.44 -32.01
N ASP A 288 -14.95 -25.11 -30.92
CA ASP A 288 -15.16 -26.54 -30.69
C ASP A 288 -14.79 -26.86 -29.23
N THR A 289 -15.69 -26.54 -28.29
CA THR A 289 -15.68 -27.19 -26.97
C THR A 289 -17.12 -27.50 -26.59
N VAL A 290 -17.52 -28.72 -26.96
CA VAL A 290 -18.78 -29.32 -26.57
C VAL A 290 -18.78 -29.56 -25.05
N VAL A 291 -19.83 -29.09 -24.41
CA VAL A 291 -20.20 -29.37 -23.01
C VAL A 291 -20.38 -30.87 -22.80
N THR A 292 -19.64 -31.45 -21.86
CA THR A 292 -20.07 -32.68 -21.16
C THR A 292 -19.72 -32.60 -19.68
N ALA A 293 -20.73 -32.81 -18.85
CA ALA A 293 -20.58 -32.99 -17.41
C ALA A 293 -19.87 -34.32 -17.10
N ALA A 294 -18.68 -34.25 -16.50
CA ALA A 294 -18.08 -35.23 -15.59
C ALA A 294 -16.77 -34.62 -15.06
N GLY A 295 -16.67 -34.40 -13.75
CA GLY A 295 -15.59 -33.67 -13.11
C GLY A 295 -14.20 -34.23 -13.40
N LEU A 296 -13.26 -33.31 -13.67
CA LEU A 296 -11.81 -33.37 -13.47
C LEU A 296 -11.21 -32.11 -14.12
N ASP A 297 -11.13 -31.00 -13.39
CA ASP A 297 -10.85 -29.69 -14.00
C ASP A 297 -9.35 -29.41 -14.27
N CYS A 298 -8.39 -30.15 -13.70
CA CYS A 298 -6.97 -30.06 -14.10
C CYS A 298 -6.62 -31.06 -15.23
N PRO A 299 -5.85 -30.71 -16.26
CA PRO A 299 -5.44 -31.67 -17.29
C PRO A 299 -4.54 -32.81 -16.78
N LEU A 300 -4.58 -33.97 -17.43
CA LEU A 300 -3.55 -35.01 -17.23
C LEU A 300 -2.19 -34.47 -17.70
N GLY A 301 -1.14 -34.76 -16.94
CA GLY A 301 0.23 -34.28 -17.19
C GLY A 301 0.57 -32.97 -16.49
N SER A 302 -0.42 -32.25 -15.93
CA SER A 302 -0.20 -31.08 -15.09
C SER A 302 0.64 -31.41 -13.87
N VAL A 303 1.49 -30.49 -13.44
CA VAL A 303 2.42 -30.65 -12.32
C VAL A 303 2.10 -29.66 -11.22
N ALA A 304 2.04 -30.13 -9.98
CA ALA A 304 1.88 -29.30 -8.80
C ALA A 304 3.04 -29.52 -7.82
N LEU A 305 3.26 -28.52 -6.97
CA LEU A 305 4.25 -28.57 -5.91
C LEU A 305 3.57 -28.35 -4.56
N ALA A 306 4.13 -28.96 -3.51
CA ALA A 306 3.76 -28.67 -2.14
C ALA A 306 5.02 -28.31 -1.34
N TRP A 307 4.94 -27.30 -0.47
CA TRP A 307 6.04 -26.82 0.35
C TRP A 307 5.67 -26.80 1.83
N SER A 308 6.55 -27.37 2.65
CA SER A 308 6.48 -27.35 4.12
C SER A 308 7.90 -27.24 4.70
N ARG A 309 8.00 -27.13 6.02
CA ARG A 309 9.28 -27.14 6.73
C ARG A 309 9.32 -28.23 7.79
N LEU A 310 10.47 -28.86 7.92
CA LEU A 310 10.75 -29.84 8.98
C LEU A 310 11.68 -29.22 10.03
N ASP A 311 11.25 -29.22 11.30
CA ASP A 311 12.11 -28.83 12.43
C ASP A 311 12.89 -30.06 12.92
N HIS A 312 14.15 -30.17 12.50
CA HIS A 312 15.04 -31.25 12.91
C HIS A 312 15.86 -30.83 14.14
N ARG A 313 15.42 -31.28 15.32
CA ARG A 313 16.14 -31.05 16.59
C ARG A 313 17.01 -32.22 17.05
N GLY A 314 17.28 -33.18 16.17
CA GLY A 314 18.12 -34.33 16.48
C GLY A 314 19.54 -33.93 16.87
N THR A 315 20.11 -34.61 17.87
CA THR A 315 21.52 -34.45 18.24
C THR A 315 22.42 -35.24 17.27
N SER A 316 23.75 -35.19 17.42
CA SER A 316 24.69 -35.84 16.49
C SER A 316 24.48 -37.35 16.29
N SER A 317 23.81 -38.04 17.23
CA SER A 317 23.44 -39.46 17.12
C SER A 317 22.08 -39.72 16.43
N GLU A 318 21.30 -38.68 16.12
CA GLU A 318 19.92 -38.76 15.60
C GLU A 318 19.73 -38.03 14.26
N ARG A 319 20.83 -37.81 13.53
CA ARG A 319 20.83 -37.16 12.21
C ARG A 319 20.02 -37.91 11.16
N ARG A 320 19.84 -39.22 11.34
CA ARG A 320 19.07 -40.05 10.42
C ARG A 320 17.58 -39.74 10.55
N VAL A 321 16.99 -39.39 9.41
CA VAL A 321 15.56 -39.18 9.25
C VAL A 321 15.05 -40.15 8.20
N THR A 322 14.04 -40.93 8.58
CA THR A 322 13.35 -41.86 7.70
C THR A 322 12.06 -41.22 7.23
N TRP A 323 11.88 -41.12 5.92
CA TRP A 323 10.72 -40.52 5.28
C TRP A 323 9.84 -41.64 4.73
N LYS A 324 8.56 -41.64 5.10
CA LYS A 324 7.60 -42.67 4.71
C LYS A 324 6.32 -42.01 4.23
N GLY A 325 5.62 -42.67 3.33
CA GLY A 325 4.37 -42.12 2.84
C GLY A 325 3.75 -42.90 1.72
N LEU A 326 2.57 -42.43 1.33
CA LEU A 326 1.85 -42.90 0.15
C LEU A 326 1.81 -41.76 -0.87
N HIS A 327 1.82 -42.10 -2.14
CA HIS A 327 1.58 -41.14 -3.19
C HIS A 327 0.69 -41.71 -4.29
N GLU A 328 -0.02 -40.81 -4.96
CA GLU A 328 -0.78 -41.06 -6.18
C GLU A 328 -0.39 -39.98 -7.21
N GLY A 329 -0.12 -40.38 -8.43
CA GLY A 329 0.62 -39.56 -9.39
C GLY A 329 2.13 -39.78 -9.28
N THR A 330 2.90 -39.10 -10.12
CA THR A 330 4.36 -39.13 -9.99
C THR A 330 4.77 -38.50 -8.67
N PHE A 331 5.88 -38.89 -8.07
CA PHE A 331 6.32 -38.33 -6.80
C PHE A 331 7.82 -38.07 -6.79
N LYS A 332 8.20 -36.83 -6.47
CA LYS A 332 9.57 -36.44 -6.17
C LYS A 332 9.62 -35.65 -4.88
N LEU A 333 10.55 -36.00 -4.01
CA LEU A 333 10.77 -35.35 -2.72
C LEU A 333 12.12 -34.63 -2.75
N TYR A 334 12.09 -33.34 -2.40
CA TYR A 334 13.27 -32.49 -2.28
C TYR A 334 13.41 -31.99 -0.85
N VAL A 335 14.65 -31.94 -0.37
CA VAL A 335 15.02 -31.33 0.92
C VAL A 335 16.14 -30.33 0.68
N ASP A 336 15.93 -29.09 1.12
CA ASP A 336 16.82 -27.94 0.87
C ASP A 336 17.21 -27.79 -0.60
N GLY A 337 16.24 -28.02 -1.49
CA GLY A 337 16.40 -27.94 -2.94
C GLY A 337 17.15 -29.10 -3.59
N ASN A 338 17.54 -30.13 -2.82
CA ASN A 338 18.21 -31.33 -3.33
C ASN A 338 17.22 -32.49 -3.48
N LEU A 339 17.29 -33.21 -4.60
CA LEU A 339 16.43 -34.38 -4.83
C LEU A 339 16.82 -35.49 -3.86
N LEU A 340 15.89 -35.87 -2.98
CA LEU A 340 16.06 -36.97 -2.03
C LEU A 340 15.52 -38.28 -2.61
N TYR A 341 14.32 -38.24 -3.21
CA TYR A 341 13.65 -39.44 -3.73
C TYR A 341 12.82 -39.13 -4.96
N ALA A 342 12.75 -40.07 -5.89
CA ALA A 342 11.87 -40.05 -7.04
C ALA A 342 11.29 -41.45 -7.26
N SER A 343 9.97 -41.57 -7.25
CA SER A 343 9.28 -42.84 -7.50
C SER A 343 9.37 -43.23 -8.99
N ASP A 344 9.51 -44.53 -9.26
CA ASP A 344 9.40 -45.13 -10.60
C ASP A 344 7.96 -45.61 -10.90
N GLN A 345 7.07 -45.52 -9.90
CA GLN A 345 5.65 -45.86 -10.01
C GLN A 345 4.78 -44.60 -10.04
N ASP A 346 3.59 -44.73 -10.62
CA ASP A 346 2.56 -43.67 -10.62
C ASP A 346 1.64 -43.69 -9.40
N GLN A 347 1.88 -44.62 -8.47
CA GLN A 347 1.27 -44.66 -7.13
C GLN A 347 2.04 -45.69 -6.29
N GLY A 348 2.05 -45.52 -4.97
CA GLY A 348 2.59 -46.55 -4.08
C GLY A 348 3.07 -46.01 -2.75
N TYR A 349 3.63 -46.94 -1.96
CA TYR A 349 4.34 -46.64 -0.73
C TYR A 349 5.82 -46.40 -1.04
N PHE A 350 6.43 -45.42 -0.36
CA PHE A 350 7.86 -45.19 -0.39
C PHE A 350 8.44 -45.12 1.01
N GLU A 351 9.73 -45.46 1.10
CA GLU A 351 10.54 -45.32 2.28
C GLU A 351 11.97 -44.97 1.86
N VAL A 352 12.50 -43.87 2.39
CA VAL A 352 13.85 -43.39 2.11
C VAL A 352 14.48 -42.82 3.37
N GLU A 353 15.79 -43.04 3.54
CA GLU A 353 16.54 -42.47 4.65
C GLU A 353 17.44 -41.34 4.17
N THR A 354 17.61 -40.32 5.00
CA THR A 354 18.57 -39.25 4.78
C THR A 354 19.24 -38.83 6.08
N GLU A 355 20.37 -38.13 5.99
CA GLU A 355 20.96 -37.43 7.12
C GLU A 355 20.64 -35.95 7.03
N LEU A 356 20.03 -35.39 8.08
CA LEU A 356 19.80 -33.96 8.22
C LEU A 356 20.69 -33.37 9.32
N ASP A 357 21.10 -32.13 9.11
CA ASP A 357 21.74 -31.34 10.16
C ASP A 357 20.68 -30.80 11.14
N TYR A 358 21.13 -30.27 12.28
CA TYR A 358 20.23 -29.62 13.23
C TYR A 358 19.70 -28.31 12.64
N GLY A 359 18.37 -28.13 12.59
CA GLY A 359 17.75 -26.88 12.15
C GLY A 359 16.44 -27.08 11.40
N MET A 360 16.03 -26.01 10.71
CA MET A 360 14.85 -25.98 9.86
C MET A 360 15.24 -26.34 8.43
N HIS A 361 14.53 -27.31 7.84
CA HIS A 361 14.76 -27.76 6.47
C HIS A 361 13.54 -27.51 5.60
N ASP A 362 13.75 -26.99 4.39
CA ASP A 362 12.70 -26.77 3.42
C ASP A 362 12.40 -28.07 2.65
N VAL A 363 11.14 -28.52 2.70
CA VAL A 363 10.70 -29.76 2.08
C VAL A 363 9.73 -29.43 0.95
N VAL A 364 10.06 -29.86 -0.27
CA VAL A 364 9.24 -29.63 -1.46
C VAL A 364 8.90 -30.97 -2.12
N VAL A 365 7.60 -31.21 -2.31
CA VAL A 365 7.09 -32.35 -3.08
C VAL A 365 6.68 -31.85 -4.46
N VAL A 366 7.05 -32.58 -5.50
CA VAL A 366 6.62 -32.34 -6.89
C VAL A 366 5.86 -33.55 -7.39
N SER A 367 4.63 -33.34 -7.88
CA SER A 367 3.78 -34.40 -8.40
C SER A 367 3.13 -34.00 -9.72
N ALA A 368 3.13 -34.92 -10.68
CA ALA A 368 2.42 -34.78 -11.93
C ALA A 368 1.18 -35.67 -11.92
N ARG A 369 0.09 -35.13 -12.44
CA ARG A 369 -1.20 -35.81 -12.53
C ARG A 369 -1.18 -36.88 -13.62
N THR A 370 -1.07 -38.14 -13.25
CA THR A 370 -1.12 -39.27 -14.20
C THR A 370 -2.47 -39.99 -14.22
N ARG A 371 -3.32 -39.71 -13.21
CA ARG A 371 -4.63 -40.35 -13.00
C ARG A 371 -5.65 -39.32 -12.50
N GLN A 372 -6.86 -39.80 -12.20
CA GLN A 372 -7.91 -38.99 -11.58
C GLN A 372 -7.54 -38.61 -10.14
N ALA A 373 -7.04 -39.55 -9.37
CA ALA A 373 -6.55 -39.31 -8.02
C ALA A 373 -5.04 -39.01 -8.07
N TRP A 374 -4.62 -37.97 -7.33
CA TRP A 374 -3.23 -37.57 -7.19
C TRP A 374 -3.05 -36.73 -5.91
N GLY A 375 -1.90 -36.93 -5.26
CA GLY A 375 -1.66 -36.43 -3.91
C GLY A 375 -0.59 -37.26 -3.21
N PHE A 376 -0.35 -36.93 -1.95
CA PHE A 376 0.59 -37.66 -1.12
C PHE A 376 0.23 -37.51 0.36
N ASP A 377 0.68 -38.51 1.12
CA ASP A 377 0.88 -38.44 2.57
C ASP A 377 2.39 -38.59 2.82
N LEU A 378 2.95 -37.79 3.72
CA LEU A 378 4.38 -37.81 4.01
C LEU A 378 4.61 -37.58 5.50
N ASP A 379 5.27 -38.54 6.12
CA ASP A 379 5.76 -38.48 7.49
C ASP A 379 7.29 -38.61 7.51
N ALA A 380 7.90 -37.97 8.52
CA ALA A 380 9.33 -38.04 8.78
C ALA A 380 9.57 -38.50 10.22
N PHE A 381 10.45 -39.48 10.42
CA PHE A 381 10.70 -40.12 11.71
C PHE A 381 12.16 -39.94 12.15
N ALA A 382 12.40 -39.83 13.45
CA ALA A 382 13.74 -39.83 14.03
C ALA A 382 14.31 -41.26 14.16
N GLY A 383 15.37 -41.62 13.43
CA GLY A 383 15.97 -42.96 13.55
C GLY A 383 15.12 -44.10 12.95
N GLU A 384 15.28 -45.34 13.46
CA GLU A 384 14.56 -46.53 12.95
C GLU A 384 13.07 -46.56 13.36
N GLU A 385 12.27 -47.37 12.65
CA GLU A 385 10.79 -47.54 12.55
C GLU A 385 9.86 -47.14 13.73
N THR A 386 10.34 -47.03 14.96
CA THR A 386 9.55 -46.66 16.16
C THR A 386 9.92 -45.29 16.73
N GLY A 387 10.67 -44.47 16.00
CA GLY A 387 11.08 -43.13 16.39
C GLY A 387 9.94 -42.13 16.55
N GLU A 388 10.19 -41.03 17.27
CA GLU A 388 9.25 -39.91 17.39
C GLU A 388 9.03 -39.26 16.00
N VAL A 389 7.77 -39.01 15.64
CA VAL A 389 7.39 -38.30 14.41
C VAL A 389 7.98 -36.88 14.50
N ARG A 390 8.73 -36.48 13.48
CA ARG A 390 9.29 -35.13 13.38
C ARG A 390 8.16 -34.14 13.14
N THR A 391 8.21 -33.03 13.88
CA THR A 391 7.16 -32.01 13.81
C THR A 391 7.26 -31.21 12.53
N TRP A 392 6.20 -31.28 11.71
CA TRP A 392 6.01 -30.37 10.59
C TRP A 392 5.78 -28.95 11.10
N SER A 393 6.30 -27.99 10.37
CA SER A 393 6.17 -26.57 10.62
C SER A 393 5.75 -25.87 9.34
N ARG A 394 5.00 -24.78 9.49
CA ARG A 394 4.58 -23.98 8.34
C ARG A 394 5.81 -23.34 7.71
N PRO A 395 5.87 -23.20 6.37
CA PRO A 395 6.90 -22.45 5.67
C PRO A 395 7.18 -21.07 6.25
N CYS A 396 6.10 -20.35 6.57
CA CYS A 396 6.12 -19.05 7.21
C CYS A 396 4.86 -18.85 8.06
N PRO A 397 4.82 -17.82 8.94
CA PRO A 397 3.59 -17.43 9.61
C PRO A 397 2.51 -17.01 8.59
N ILE A 398 1.42 -17.77 8.54
CA ILE A 398 0.24 -17.49 7.72
C ILE A 398 -0.98 -17.56 8.63
N GLU A 399 -1.70 -16.44 8.69
CA GLU A 399 -2.91 -16.29 9.49
C GLU A 399 -4.08 -17.01 8.81
N GLY A 400 -4.92 -17.68 9.62
CA GLY A 400 -6.03 -18.50 9.13
C GLY A 400 -5.66 -19.89 8.63
N LEU A 401 -4.37 -20.20 8.43
CA LEU A 401 -3.92 -21.51 7.98
C LEU A 401 -3.96 -22.54 9.12
N THR A 402 -4.67 -23.65 8.91
CA THR A 402 -4.74 -24.76 9.87
C THR A 402 -3.65 -25.81 9.64
N GLY A 403 -3.29 -26.06 8.37
CA GLY A 403 -2.26 -27.05 7.99
C GLY A 403 -0.81 -26.56 8.09
N HIS A 404 0.10 -27.39 7.58
CA HIS A 404 1.54 -27.14 7.52
C HIS A 404 2.10 -27.01 6.11
N TRP A 405 1.28 -27.27 5.09
CA TRP A 405 1.69 -27.31 3.68
C TRP A 405 1.06 -26.18 2.87
N LEU A 406 1.84 -25.65 1.94
CA LEU A 406 1.42 -24.72 0.90
C LEU A 406 1.47 -25.41 -0.46
N TYR A 407 0.55 -25.08 -1.35
CA TYR A 407 0.40 -25.75 -2.63
C TYR A 407 0.52 -24.76 -3.78
N LEU A 408 1.22 -25.16 -4.84
CA LEU A 408 1.55 -24.30 -5.97
C LEU A 408 1.31 -25.02 -7.29
N GLY A 409 0.74 -24.30 -8.27
CA GLY A 409 0.40 -24.82 -9.60
C GLY A 409 -1.10 -24.69 -9.91
N PRO A 410 -1.62 -25.54 -10.83
CA PRO A 410 -0.88 -26.50 -11.65
C PRO A 410 -0.02 -25.81 -12.72
N PHE A 411 1.04 -26.49 -13.17
CA PHE A 411 1.95 -26.04 -14.24
C PHE A 411 2.00 -27.06 -15.37
N SER A 412 2.28 -26.60 -16.59
CA SER A 412 2.74 -27.49 -17.65
C SER A 412 4.11 -28.05 -17.31
N LYS A 413 4.38 -29.28 -17.75
CA LYS A 413 5.63 -30.01 -17.43
C LYS A 413 6.92 -29.24 -17.73
N ASP A 414 6.92 -28.40 -18.76
CA ASP A 414 8.09 -27.62 -19.20
C ASP A 414 8.22 -26.25 -18.50
N ARG A 415 7.25 -25.89 -17.65
CA ARG A 415 7.14 -24.59 -16.95
C ARG A 415 7.13 -24.70 -15.43
N VAL A 416 7.44 -25.88 -14.90
CA VAL A 416 7.47 -26.14 -13.46
C VAL A 416 8.60 -25.35 -12.81
N PRO A 417 8.33 -24.54 -11.77
CA PRO A 417 9.38 -23.87 -11.00
C PRO A 417 10.39 -24.86 -10.44
N GLN A 418 11.66 -24.43 -10.34
CA GLN A 418 12.68 -25.27 -9.72
C GLN A 418 12.40 -25.40 -8.22
N PRO A 419 12.41 -26.61 -7.63
CA PRO A 419 12.09 -26.82 -6.21
C PRO A 419 12.94 -26.01 -5.23
N ARG A 420 14.16 -25.61 -5.62
CA ARG A 420 15.03 -24.75 -4.80
C ARG A 420 14.57 -23.28 -4.72
N ASP A 421 13.77 -22.84 -5.68
CA ASP A 421 13.29 -21.45 -5.78
C ASP A 421 11.88 -21.29 -5.19
N VAL A 422 11.18 -22.40 -4.92
CA VAL A 422 9.85 -22.43 -4.29
C VAL A 422 9.82 -21.86 -2.86
N PRO A 423 10.84 -22.07 -1.99
CA PRO A 423 10.79 -21.65 -0.59
C PRO A 423 10.85 -20.13 -0.32
N HIS A 424 10.02 -19.36 -1.01
CA HIS A 424 9.97 -17.92 -0.93
C HIS A 424 8.54 -17.39 -1.14
N MET A 425 8.14 -16.33 -0.41
CA MET A 425 6.78 -15.77 -0.48
C MET A 425 6.64 -14.48 -1.30
N ASN A 426 7.73 -13.82 -1.70
CA ASN A 426 7.65 -12.50 -2.36
C ASN A 426 7.55 -12.49 -3.89
N CYS A 427 7.31 -13.63 -4.53
CA CYS A 427 7.26 -13.69 -5.99
C CYS A 427 6.06 -14.50 -6.48
N LEU A 428 5.69 -14.24 -7.73
CA LEU A 428 4.83 -15.12 -8.50
C LEU A 428 5.65 -16.29 -9.05
N PHE A 429 4.95 -17.37 -9.35
CA PHE A 429 5.55 -18.55 -9.95
C PHE A 429 4.87 -18.87 -11.28
N GLY A 430 5.64 -19.45 -12.21
CA GLY A 430 5.17 -19.74 -13.57
C GLY A 430 5.33 -18.54 -14.50
N GLU A 431 4.93 -18.73 -15.76
CA GLU A 431 5.05 -17.73 -16.82
C GLU A 431 3.73 -17.60 -17.60
N GLY A 432 3.48 -16.42 -18.18
CA GLY A 432 2.31 -16.19 -19.01
C GLY A 432 1.00 -16.38 -18.25
N ASP A 433 0.17 -17.30 -18.74
CA ASP A 433 -1.12 -17.73 -18.23
C ASP A 433 -1.05 -18.69 -17.05
N GLU A 434 0.09 -19.35 -16.83
CA GLU A 434 0.33 -20.26 -15.69
C GLU A 434 0.85 -19.53 -14.45
N ARG A 435 0.94 -18.19 -14.50
CA ARG A 435 1.34 -17.39 -13.35
C ARG A 435 0.37 -17.58 -12.20
N THR A 436 0.90 -18.04 -11.07
CA THR A 436 0.13 -18.43 -9.89
C THR A 436 0.88 -18.12 -8.60
N TYR A 437 0.16 -18.27 -7.49
CA TYR A 437 0.66 -18.08 -6.14
C TYR A 437 0.11 -19.18 -5.21
N PHE A 438 0.54 -19.19 -3.95
CA PHE A 438 0.24 -20.29 -3.03
C PHE A 438 -1.25 -20.42 -2.69
N ARG A 439 -1.69 -21.68 -2.62
CA ARG A 439 -3.00 -22.14 -2.13
C ARG A 439 -2.82 -22.92 -0.82
N ALA A 440 -3.91 -23.10 -0.09
CA ALA A 440 -3.98 -23.96 1.09
C ALA A 440 -4.93 -25.14 0.85
N ASP A 441 -4.77 -26.21 1.63
CA ASP A 441 -5.69 -27.36 1.64
C ASP A 441 -6.97 -27.03 2.41
N GLN A 442 -7.71 -26.04 1.91
CA GLN A 442 -9.01 -25.61 2.37
C GLN A 442 -9.86 -25.18 1.15
N PRO A 443 -11.20 -25.32 1.20
CA PRO A 443 -12.07 -24.94 0.09
C PRO A 443 -11.83 -23.51 -0.37
N ALA A 444 -11.54 -23.33 -1.66
CA ALA A 444 -11.36 -22.02 -2.31
C ALA A 444 -10.35 -21.08 -1.61
N ALA A 445 -9.40 -21.62 -0.84
CA ALA A 445 -8.45 -20.81 -0.09
C ALA A 445 -7.30 -20.30 -0.98
N ARG A 446 -6.97 -19.02 -0.83
CA ARG A 446 -5.84 -18.32 -1.47
C ARG A 446 -5.02 -17.61 -0.39
N ILE A 447 -3.70 -17.60 -0.54
CA ILE A 447 -2.82 -16.86 0.36
C ILE A 447 -2.54 -15.50 -0.26
N ARG A 448 -2.70 -14.43 0.53
CA ARG A 448 -2.47 -13.05 0.06
C ARG A 448 -1.60 -12.27 1.05
N PRO A 449 -0.74 -11.35 0.57
CA PRO A 449 0.04 -10.47 1.43
C PRO A 449 -0.76 -9.24 1.88
N TYR A 450 -0.61 -8.86 3.15
CA TYR A 450 -1.24 -7.71 3.79
C TYR A 450 -0.21 -6.85 4.51
N LEU A 451 -0.37 -5.53 4.41
CA LEU A 451 0.42 -4.58 5.17
C LEU A 451 -0.33 -4.16 6.44
N GLU A 452 0.07 -4.71 7.57
CA GLU A 452 -0.53 -4.43 8.89
C GLU A 452 0.44 -3.68 9.82
N SER A 453 1.66 -3.41 9.34
CA SER A 453 2.60 -2.54 10.02
C SER A 453 2.13 -1.08 9.93
N ARG A 454 2.53 -0.26 10.92
CA ARG A 454 2.13 1.14 10.97
C ARG A 454 2.69 1.97 9.80
N LEU A 455 4.00 1.93 9.59
CA LEU A 455 4.68 2.71 8.53
C LEU A 455 5.67 1.89 7.70
N TYR A 456 6.42 0.95 8.28
CA TYR A 456 7.46 0.21 7.53
C TYR A 456 6.85 -0.64 6.41
N GLY A 457 7.32 -0.49 5.18
CA GLY A 457 6.74 -1.17 4.01
C GLY A 457 5.47 -0.53 3.47
N LYS A 458 5.06 0.65 3.99
CA LYS A 458 3.97 1.46 3.44
C LYS A 458 4.49 2.38 2.34
N TRP A 459 3.74 2.48 1.25
CA TRP A 459 4.01 3.38 0.13
C TRP A 459 3.09 4.62 0.19
N ASN A 460 3.66 5.81 0.44
CA ASN A 460 2.99 7.12 0.34
C ASN A 460 3.98 8.29 0.30
N TYR A 461 3.62 9.45 -0.28
CA TYR A 461 4.58 10.54 -0.44
C TYR A 461 5.26 11.04 0.87
N PRO A 462 4.60 11.14 2.05
CA PRO A 462 5.28 11.59 3.25
C PRO A 462 6.38 10.63 3.69
N LEU A 463 6.19 9.32 3.47
CA LEU A 463 7.22 8.33 3.69
C LEU A 463 8.34 8.41 2.66
N GLY A 464 8.03 8.72 1.40
CA GLY A 464 9.04 9.00 0.37
C GLY A 464 10.05 10.02 0.86
N VAL A 465 9.59 11.20 1.29
CA VAL A 465 10.50 12.23 1.80
C VAL A 465 11.20 11.86 3.11
N THR A 466 10.50 11.17 4.03
CA THR A 466 11.11 10.68 5.28
C THR A 466 12.29 9.75 5.00
N LEU A 467 12.09 8.77 4.13
CA LEU A 467 13.12 7.81 3.73
C LEU A 467 14.24 8.49 2.97
N TYR A 468 13.97 9.53 2.17
CA TYR A 468 15.01 10.32 1.53
C TYR A 468 15.96 10.95 2.57
N GLY A 469 15.40 11.58 3.61
CA GLY A 469 16.21 12.16 4.69
C GLY A 469 17.02 11.11 5.47
N ILE A 470 16.43 9.94 5.76
CA ILE A 470 17.14 8.83 6.43
C ILE A 470 18.29 8.30 5.57
N LEU A 471 18.03 8.11 4.27
CA LEU A 471 19.01 7.62 3.29
C LEU A 471 20.23 8.56 3.20
N GLU A 472 19.99 9.86 3.03
CA GLU A 472 21.06 10.86 2.97
C GLU A 472 21.76 11.03 4.33
N THR A 473 21.06 10.90 5.45
CA THR A 473 21.69 10.88 6.77
C THR A 473 22.63 9.69 6.92
N GLY A 474 22.23 8.51 6.42
CA GLY A 474 23.06 7.33 6.37
C GLY A 474 24.35 7.55 5.58
N ARG A 475 24.27 8.24 4.44
CA ARG A 475 25.45 8.61 3.63
C ARG A 475 26.33 9.61 4.35
N GLU A 476 25.76 10.71 4.83
CA GLU A 476 26.49 11.81 5.47
C GLU A 476 27.25 11.33 6.72
N LEU A 477 26.61 10.50 7.55
CA LEU A 477 27.19 10.03 8.80
C LEU A 477 27.93 8.70 8.68
N SER A 478 28.08 8.16 7.47
CA SER A 478 28.66 6.83 7.21
C SER A 478 28.00 5.72 8.05
N ARG A 479 26.66 5.66 8.03
CA ARG A 479 25.82 4.71 8.76
C ARG A 479 25.09 3.76 7.80
N PRO A 480 25.69 2.61 7.45
CA PRO A 480 25.08 1.66 6.51
C PRO A 480 23.77 1.09 7.03
N ASP A 481 23.59 0.98 8.34
CA ASP A 481 22.34 0.49 8.94
C ASP A 481 21.13 1.39 8.67
N TYR A 482 21.34 2.71 8.52
CA TYR A 482 20.29 3.65 8.12
C TYR A 482 19.92 3.48 6.64
N ILE A 483 20.95 3.31 5.78
CA ILE A 483 20.76 3.04 4.35
C ILE A 483 20.02 1.73 4.16
N ASP A 484 20.45 0.66 4.84
CA ASP A 484 19.81 -0.65 4.76
C ASP A 484 18.36 -0.61 5.25
N TYR A 485 18.05 0.21 6.27
CA TYR A 485 16.68 0.35 6.77
C TYR A 485 15.79 1.01 5.71
N ALA A 486 16.23 2.12 5.13
CA ALA A 486 15.48 2.82 4.10
C ALA A 486 15.34 1.96 2.83
N ALA A 487 16.44 1.36 2.37
CA ALA A 487 16.45 0.45 1.22
C ALA A 487 15.54 -0.77 1.45
N GLY A 488 15.57 -1.38 2.65
CA GLY A 488 14.73 -2.52 2.98
C GLY A 488 13.23 -2.18 3.02
N HIS A 489 12.86 -0.97 3.45
CA HIS A 489 11.47 -0.50 3.39
C HIS A 489 11.02 -0.40 1.93
N ILE A 490 11.83 0.26 1.09
CA ILE A 490 11.52 0.50 -0.32
C ILE A 490 11.46 -0.83 -1.07
N GLU A 491 12.44 -1.72 -0.87
CA GLU A 491 12.49 -3.02 -1.53
C GLU A 491 11.30 -3.91 -1.16
N GLN A 492 10.79 -3.86 0.07
CA GLN A 492 9.56 -4.58 0.42
C GLN A 492 8.36 -4.09 -0.42
N CYS A 493 8.30 -2.80 -0.74
CA CYS A 493 7.26 -2.28 -1.61
C CYS A 493 7.46 -2.77 -3.05
N THR A 494 8.66 -2.60 -3.61
CA THR A 494 8.92 -2.86 -5.04
C THR A 494 9.02 -4.34 -5.38
N SER A 495 9.60 -5.16 -4.50
CA SER A 495 9.78 -6.60 -4.76
C SER A 495 8.47 -7.39 -4.75
N LEU A 496 7.42 -6.86 -4.11
CA LEU A 496 6.08 -7.46 -4.07
C LEU A 496 5.14 -6.86 -5.10
N ASP A 497 5.58 -5.86 -5.86
CA ASP A 497 4.72 -5.10 -6.76
C ASP A 497 4.10 -5.97 -7.85
N GLU A 498 4.88 -6.86 -8.48
CA GLU A 498 4.36 -7.80 -9.49
C GLU A 498 3.29 -8.73 -8.90
N LEU A 499 3.55 -9.30 -7.71
CA LEU A 499 2.58 -10.15 -7.00
C LEU A 499 1.30 -9.37 -6.70
N VAL A 500 1.41 -8.13 -6.22
CA VAL A 500 0.25 -7.29 -5.91
C VAL A 500 -0.55 -6.98 -7.18
N MET A 501 0.11 -6.67 -8.30
CA MET A 501 -0.60 -6.42 -9.57
C MET A 501 -1.34 -7.66 -10.08
N TRP A 502 -0.74 -8.85 -9.97
CA TRP A 502 -1.41 -10.09 -10.33
C TRP A 502 -2.58 -10.42 -9.39
N ASP A 503 -2.41 -10.13 -8.09
CA ASP A 503 -3.40 -10.34 -7.04
C ASP A 503 -4.65 -9.47 -7.25
N ILE A 504 -4.49 -8.20 -7.66
CA ILE A 504 -5.66 -7.32 -7.87
C ILE A 504 -6.56 -7.75 -9.03
N GLU A 505 -5.98 -8.30 -10.09
CA GLU A 505 -6.72 -8.78 -11.25
C GLU A 505 -7.64 -9.97 -10.92
N ARG A 506 -7.33 -10.69 -9.83
CA ARG A 506 -8.00 -11.94 -9.44
C ARG A 506 -8.79 -11.85 -8.15
N HIS A 507 -8.32 -11.04 -7.20
CA HIS A 507 -8.80 -11.07 -5.82
C HIS A 507 -9.21 -9.68 -5.32
N GLY A 508 -9.42 -8.73 -6.24
CA GLY A 508 -9.98 -7.42 -5.97
C GLY A 508 -8.99 -6.44 -5.35
N ALA A 509 -9.40 -5.62 -4.39
CA ALA A 509 -8.51 -4.62 -3.79
C ALA A 509 -7.21 -5.22 -3.23
N PRO A 510 -6.06 -4.54 -3.38
CA PRO A 510 -4.78 -5.05 -2.90
C PRO A 510 -4.69 -5.05 -1.37
N GLY A 511 -4.02 -6.06 -0.80
CA GLY A 511 -3.73 -6.14 0.64
C GLY A 511 -2.60 -5.23 1.11
N MET A 512 -1.76 -4.76 0.19
CA MET A 512 -0.65 -3.83 0.44
C MET A 512 -0.35 -2.96 -0.79
N ASN A 513 0.55 -1.99 -0.68
CA ASN A 513 0.95 -1.13 -1.82
C ASN A 513 -0.20 -0.45 -2.57
N HIS A 514 -1.36 -0.25 -1.94
CA HIS A 514 -2.56 0.23 -2.62
C HIS A 514 -2.37 1.51 -3.43
N GLN A 515 -1.59 2.47 -2.95
CA GLN A 515 -1.29 3.70 -3.70
C GLN A 515 -0.37 3.47 -4.92
N LEU A 516 0.58 2.53 -4.83
CA LEU A 516 1.44 2.16 -5.96
C LEU A 516 0.71 1.28 -6.99
N ALA A 517 -0.21 0.43 -6.54
CA ALA A 517 -0.98 -0.47 -7.40
C ALA A 517 -2.16 0.25 -8.08
N LEU A 518 -2.77 1.23 -7.40
CA LEU A 518 -3.92 2.01 -7.86
C LEU A 518 -3.56 3.50 -7.95
N ILE A 519 -2.51 3.83 -8.71
CA ILE A 519 -2.05 5.21 -8.90
C ILE A 519 -3.18 6.01 -9.55
N ASP A 520 -3.68 7.03 -8.86
CA ASP A 520 -4.69 7.96 -9.40
C ASP A 520 -4.28 9.44 -9.25
N SER A 521 -3.11 9.69 -8.66
CA SER A 521 -2.58 11.03 -8.44
C SER A 521 -1.06 11.05 -8.33
N LEU A 522 -0.46 12.21 -8.57
CA LEU A 522 0.96 12.46 -8.33
C LEU A 522 1.41 12.14 -6.89
N ASP A 523 0.53 12.38 -5.90
CA ASP A 523 0.76 12.11 -4.47
C ASP A 523 1.00 10.60 -4.20
N ASP A 524 0.52 9.72 -5.08
CA ASP A 524 0.69 8.28 -4.91
C ASP A 524 2.03 7.78 -5.42
N CYS A 525 2.77 8.54 -6.25
CA CYS A 525 3.92 7.99 -6.95
C CYS A 525 5.19 8.85 -6.91
N GLY A 526 5.13 10.17 -7.13
CA GLY A 526 6.34 10.91 -7.50
C GLY A 526 7.39 11.05 -6.41
N SER A 527 7.02 11.51 -5.21
CA SER A 527 7.97 11.68 -4.10
C SER A 527 8.64 10.35 -3.71
N PHE A 528 7.84 9.29 -3.57
CA PHE A 528 8.35 7.97 -3.21
C PHE A 528 9.18 7.36 -4.34
N GLY A 529 8.72 7.44 -5.58
CA GLY A 529 9.44 6.98 -6.76
C GLY A 529 10.80 7.67 -6.92
N ALA A 530 10.89 8.98 -6.68
CA ALA A 530 12.17 9.71 -6.71
C ALA A 530 13.15 9.18 -5.66
N THR A 531 12.64 8.91 -4.46
CA THR A 531 13.44 8.34 -3.35
C THR A 531 13.86 6.90 -3.64
N MET A 532 12.96 6.11 -4.21
CA MET A 532 13.21 4.74 -4.65
C MET A 532 14.37 4.68 -5.66
N LEU A 533 14.36 5.53 -6.69
CA LEU A 533 15.44 5.60 -7.67
C LEU A 533 16.78 5.99 -7.03
N ARG A 534 16.77 6.94 -6.08
CA ARG A 534 17.99 7.30 -5.32
C ARG A 534 18.52 6.12 -4.49
N ALA A 535 17.63 5.37 -3.83
CA ALA A 535 18.01 4.19 -3.07
C ALA A 535 18.55 3.08 -3.98
N HIS A 536 17.92 2.88 -5.15
CA HIS A 536 18.32 1.88 -6.15
C HIS A 536 19.76 2.12 -6.67
N VAL A 537 20.17 3.37 -6.85
CA VAL A 537 21.56 3.72 -7.21
C VAL A 537 22.56 3.33 -6.12
N LEU A 538 22.18 3.40 -4.85
CA LEU A 538 23.05 3.05 -3.72
C LEU A 538 23.11 1.55 -3.47
N LYS A 539 21.97 0.88 -3.70
CA LYS A 539 21.79 -0.56 -3.54
C LYS A 539 20.70 -1.00 -4.50
N GLU A 540 21.05 -1.88 -5.42
CA GLU A 540 20.09 -2.44 -6.37
C GLU A 540 18.90 -3.06 -5.62
N LEU A 541 17.70 -2.57 -5.92
CA LEU A 541 16.45 -2.97 -5.30
C LEU A 541 15.60 -3.74 -6.31
N ARG A 542 15.12 -4.93 -5.92
CA ARG A 542 14.26 -5.77 -6.77
C ARG A 542 12.93 -5.08 -7.09
N GLY A 543 12.50 -5.12 -8.34
CA GLY A 543 11.23 -4.55 -8.81
C GLY A 543 11.21 -3.02 -8.95
N ALA A 544 12.31 -2.33 -8.67
CA ALA A 544 12.33 -0.87 -8.65
C ALA A 544 12.31 -0.24 -10.05
N GLU A 545 12.92 -0.88 -11.05
CA GLU A 545 12.89 -0.38 -12.43
C GLU A 545 11.51 -0.54 -13.04
N GLU A 546 10.84 -1.69 -12.83
CA GLU A 546 9.47 -1.96 -13.27
C GLU A 546 8.49 -0.97 -12.65
N ALA A 547 8.59 -0.73 -11.35
CA ALA A 547 7.80 0.30 -10.67
C ALA A 547 8.09 1.69 -11.25
N ALA A 548 9.36 2.03 -11.54
CA ALA A 548 9.73 3.31 -12.14
C ALA A 548 9.13 3.48 -13.55
N HIS A 549 9.14 2.44 -14.39
CA HIS A 549 8.51 2.47 -15.70
C HIS A 549 7.01 2.75 -15.61
N ARG A 550 6.29 2.11 -14.67
CA ARG A 550 4.86 2.36 -14.46
C ARG A 550 4.57 3.77 -13.96
N ILE A 551 5.36 4.28 -13.02
CA ILE A 551 5.23 5.65 -12.50
C ILE A 551 5.49 6.67 -13.63
N ALA A 552 6.51 6.45 -14.45
CA ALA A 552 6.81 7.34 -15.59
C ALA A 552 5.69 7.32 -16.63
N ALA A 553 5.13 6.14 -16.94
CA ALA A 553 3.98 6.01 -17.82
C ALA A 553 2.78 6.79 -17.29
N TYR A 554 2.45 6.63 -16.01
CA TYR A 554 1.36 7.37 -15.37
C TYR A 554 1.55 8.89 -15.47
N ILE A 555 2.70 9.43 -15.02
CA ILE A 555 2.95 10.89 -15.01
C ILE A 555 2.95 11.48 -16.44
N THR A 556 3.41 10.72 -17.43
CA THR A 556 3.56 11.20 -18.80
C THR A 556 2.27 11.08 -19.61
N HIS A 557 1.51 9.99 -19.42
CA HIS A 557 0.42 9.61 -20.33
C HIS A 557 -0.96 9.60 -19.68
N GLU A 558 -1.07 9.48 -18.36
CA GLU A 558 -2.35 9.31 -17.66
C GLU A 558 -2.71 10.52 -16.78
N GLN A 559 -1.73 11.11 -16.09
CA GLN A 559 -1.96 12.28 -15.26
C GLN A 559 -2.51 13.45 -16.08
N ASP A 560 -3.61 14.04 -15.58
CA ASP A 560 -4.31 15.11 -16.28
C ASP A 560 -3.42 16.35 -16.52
N ARG A 561 -3.54 16.89 -17.74
CA ARG A 561 -2.86 18.11 -18.17
C ARG A 561 -3.81 19.09 -18.82
N LEU A 562 -3.57 20.38 -18.60
CA LEU A 562 -4.18 21.46 -19.38
C LEU A 562 -3.66 21.44 -20.82
N PRO A 563 -4.33 22.13 -21.78
CA PRO A 563 -3.88 22.18 -23.17
C PRO A 563 -2.46 22.70 -23.39
N ASP A 564 -1.91 23.47 -22.44
CA ASP A 564 -0.53 23.97 -22.47
C ASP A 564 0.50 23.01 -21.83
N GLY A 565 0.07 21.83 -21.41
CA GLY A 565 0.89 20.79 -20.78
C GLY A 565 1.01 20.87 -19.26
N THR A 566 0.36 21.85 -18.60
CA THR A 566 0.41 22.02 -17.14
C THR A 566 -0.28 20.86 -16.44
N LEU A 567 0.44 20.16 -15.56
CA LEU A 567 -0.15 19.14 -14.67
C LEU A 567 -1.23 19.77 -13.77
N TYR A 568 -2.37 19.11 -13.63
CA TYR A 568 -3.44 19.57 -12.74
C TYR A 568 -4.29 18.39 -12.24
N ARG A 569 -5.16 18.66 -11.27
CA ARG A 569 -6.09 17.69 -10.70
C ARG A 569 -7.46 17.86 -11.35
N TYR A 570 -7.76 17.12 -12.42
CA TYR A 570 -9.11 17.11 -13.03
C TYR A 570 -10.10 16.38 -12.13
N ARG A 571 -9.71 15.21 -11.61
CA ARG A 571 -10.51 14.43 -10.65
C ARG A 571 -9.83 14.39 -9.30
N SER A 572 -10.63 14.27 -8.25
CA SER A 572 -10.13 14.07 -6.89
C SER A 572 -11.20 13.45 -6.01
N PHE A 573 -10.80 12.86 -4.89
CA PHE A 573 -11.71 12.27 -3.89
C PHE A 573 -12.60 13.32 -3.19
N SER A 574 -12.28 14.60 -3.33
CA SER A 574 -13.03 15.73 -2.80
C SER A 574 -13.41 16.68 -3.94
N GLU A 575 -14.69 17.04 -4.05
CA GLU A 575 -15.20 18.00 -5.03
C GLU A 575 -14.46 19.35 -4.98
N LEU A 576 -14.00 19.76 -3.79
CA LEU A 576 -13.23 21.00 -3.64
C LEU A 576 -11.92 20.96 -4.42
N MET A 577 -11.32 19.79 -4.62
CA MET A 577 -10.01 19.59 -5.24
C MET A 577 -10.10 19.34 -6.76
N VAL A 578 -11.30 19.25 -7.31
CA VAL A 578 -11.54 19.10 -8.77
C VAL A 578 -11.20 20.39 -9.50
N ASN A 579 -10.56 20.28 -10.67
CA ASN A 579 -10.09 21.38 -11.51
C ASN A 579 -9.15 22.36 -10.78
N THR A 580 -8.11 21.83 -10.13
CA THR A 580 -7.14 22.65 -9.37
C THR A 580 -5.69 22.34 -9.72
N ILE A 581 -4.82 23.35 -9.59
CA ILE A 581 -3.36 23.21 -9.72
C ILE A 581 -2.75 23.51 -8.34
N TRP A 582 -1.95 22.59 -7.81
CA TRP A 582 -1.36 22.70 -6.47
C TRP A 582 0.13 22.90 -6.58
N CYS A 583 0.69 23.88 -5.88
CA CYS A 583 2.15 24.09 -5.91
C CYS A 583 2.94 22.83 -5.48
N ASP A 584 2.35 22.01 -4.63
CA ASP A 584 2.86 20.72 -4.13
C ASP A 584 3.11 19.72 -5.26
N ASP A 585 2.33 19.77 -6.35
CA ASP A 585 2.44 18.84 -7.49
C ASP A 585 3.80 18.95 -8.19
N LEU A 586 4.52 20.07 -8.03
CA LEU A 586 5.91 20.19 -8.50
C LEU A 586 6.84 19.21 -7.76
N TYR A 587 6.65 19.02 -6.45
CA TYR A 587 7.40 18.02 -5.69
C TYR A 587 6.93 16.60 -5.99
N MET A 588 5.63 16.42 -6.25
CA MET A 588 5.06 15.12 -6.55
C MET A 588 5.30 14.67 -8.01
N SER A 589 6.09 15.40 -8.79
CA SER A 589 6.39 15.06 -10.19
C SER A 589 7.86 15.29 -10.56
N THR A 590 8.34 16.52 -10.42
CA THR A 590 9.62 16.95 -11.02
C THR A 590 10.87 16.26 -10.43
N PRO A 591 10.95 15.92 -9.12
CA PRO A 591 12.06 15.11 -8.62
C PRO A 591 12.07 13.70 -9.21
N PHE A 592 10.90 13.08 -9.41
CA PHE A 592 10.83 11.75 -10.02
C PHE A 592 11.31 11.82 -11.47
N LEU A 593 10.76 12.73 -12.27
CA LEU A 593 11.15 12.92 -13.67
C LEU A 593 12.66 13.17 -13.80
N SER A 594 13.24 13.94 -12.88
CA SER A 594 14.67 14.23 -12.80
C SER A 594 15.52 12.97 -12.51
N GLN A 595 15.09 12.12 -11.58
CA GLN A 595 15.79 10.85 -11.30
C GLN A 595 15.58 9.82 -12.41
N TYR A 596 14.41 9.80 -13.02
CA TYR A 596 14.09 8.88 -14.10
C TYR A 596 14.85 9.24 -15.39
N TYR A 597 15.09 10.53 -15.65
CA TYR A 597 16.07 10.98 -16.64
C TYR A 597 17.47 10.43 -16.37
N LYS A 598 17.93 10.41 -15.11
CA LYS A 598 19.25 9.82 -14.78
C LYS A 598 19.31 8.31 -15.02
N LEU A 599 18.20 7.61 -14.82
CA LEU A 599 18.09 6.17 -15.10
C LEU A 599 18.12 5.89 -16.61
N THR A 600 17.33 6.62 -17.39
CA THR A 600 17.05 6.30 -18.81
C THR A 600 17.91 7.07 -19.82
N GLY A 601 18.40 8.25 -19.45
CA GLY A 601 19.03 9.21 -20.37
C GLY A 601 18.07 9.96 -21.29
N GLU A 602 16.75 9.75 -21.17
CA GLU A 602 15.75 10.38 -22.04
C GLU A 602 15.46 11.84 -21.65
N THR A 603 15.98 12.80 -22.40
CA THR A 603 15.90 14.25 -22.05
C THR A 603 14.49 14.78 -21.90
N ARG A 604 13.50 14.20 -22.59
CA ARG A 604 12.09 14.63 -22.52
C ARG A 604 11.52 14.71 -21.09
N TYR A 605 11.99 13.86 -20.18
CA TYR A 605 11.54 13.89 -18.78
C TYR A 605 12.11 15.10 -18.03
N LEU A 606 13.36 15.45 -18.33
CA LEU A 606 13.99 16.64 -17.78
C LEU A 606 13.37 17.91 -18.38
N ASP A 607 13.07 17.91 -19.68
CA ASP A 607 12.40 19.00 -20.39
C ASP A 607 10.99 19.25 -19.81
N ASP A 608 10.21 18.20 -19.55
CA ASP A 608 8.89 18.30 -18.91
C ASP A 608 9.03 18.83 -17.48
N ALA A 609 9.94 18.28 -16.67
CA ALA A 609 10.19 18.76 -15.32
C ALA A 609 10.52 20.28 -15.29
N ALA A 610 11.36 20.75 -16.21
CA ALA A 610 11.69 22.16 -16.36
C ALA A 610 10.49 23.01 -16.80
N ALA A 611 9.70 22.52 -17.76
CA ALA A 611 8.52 23.21 -18.24
C ALA A 611 7.45 23.40 -17.15
N GLN A 612 7.23 22.39 -16.30
CA GLN A 612 6.23 22.47 -15.23
C GLN A 612 6.45 23.67 -14.29
N PHE A 613 7.69 23.96 -13.89
CA PHE A 613 7.97 25.13 -13.03
C PHE A 613 7.53 26.45 -13.67
N LEU A 614 7.85 26.66 -14.95
CA LEU A 614 7.51 27.89 -15.66
C LEU A 614 6.00 27.98 -15.93
N LEU A 615 5.34 26.86 -16.20
CA LEU A 615 3.88 26.79 -16.37
C LEU A 615 3.14 27.08 -15.06
N TYR A 616 3.65 26.56 -13.93
CA TYR A 616 3.09 26.81 -12.61
C TYR A 616 3.32 28.26 -12.17
N LYS A 617 4.51 28.83 -12.45
CA LYS A 617 4.82 30.24 -12.18
C LYS A 617 3.80 31.18 -12.81
N LYS A 618 3.36 30.93 -14.06
CA LYS A 618 2.35 31.75 -14.76
C LYS A 618 1.03 31.92 -14.00
N ARG A 619 0.65 30.96 -13.16
CA ARG A 619 -0.67 30.92 -12.49
C ARG A 619 -0.60 31.11 -10.99
N LEU A 620 0.42 30.53 -10.35
CA LEU A 620 0.53 30.47 -8.90
C LEU A 620 1.42 31.57 -8.33
N TYR A 621 2.33 32.15 -9.10
CA TYR A 621 3.27 33.14 -8.58
C TYR A 621 2.58 34.46 -8.24
N MET A 622 2.92 35.01 -7.09
CA MET A 622 2.49 36.30 -6.57
C MET A 622 3.67 37.27 -6.65
N PRO A 623 3.74 38.14 -7.67
CA PRO A 623 4.92 38.98 -7.93
C PRO A 623 5.26 39.95 -6.79
N GLU A 624 4.26 40.49 -6.10
CA GLU A 624 4.47 41.46 -5.02
C GLU A 624 5.15 40.83 -3.80
N GLN A 625 4.74 39.61 -3.44
CA GLN A 625 5.30 38.86 -2.31
C GLN A 625 6.51 38.03 -2.72
N ARG A 626 6.69 37.78 -4.03
CA ARG A 626 7.67 36.83 -4.60
C ARG A 626 7.51 35.41 -4.01
N MET A 627 6.26 34.97 -3.92
CA MET A 627 5.85 33.70 -3.34
C MET A 627 4.81 33.03 -4.23
N MET A 628 4.36 31.84 -3.85
CA MET A 628 3.34 31.08 -4.56
C MET A 628 2.03 31.08 -3.77
N HIS A 629 0.91 31.24 -4.47
CA HIS A 629 -0.36 30.70 -4.02
C HIS A 629 -0.20 29.21 -3.73
N HIS A 630 -0.87 28.69 -2.70
CA HIS A 630 -0.91 27.25 -2.50
C HIS A 630 -1.64 26.54 -3.66
N VAL A 631 -2.83 27.03 -4.02
CA VAL A 631 -3.67 26.42 -5.06
C VAL A 631 -4.21 27.46 -6.01
N TYR A 632 -4.30 27.09 -7.29
CA TYR A 632 -5.06 27.79 -8.32
C TYR A 632 -6.30 26.98 -8.64
N ASN A 633 -7.49 27.59 -8.52
CA ASN A 633 -8.75 26.93 -8.85
C ASN A 633 -9.24 27.42 -10.21
N LEU A 634 -9.33 26.50 -11.17
CA LEU A 634 -9.70 26.81 -12.56
C LEU A 634 -11.20 27.09 -12.71
N ASN A 635 -12.05 26.59 -11.81
CA ASN A 635 -13.49 26.90 -11.83
C ASN A 635 -13.75 28.39 -11.54
N PHE A 636 -12.86 29.03 -10.77
CA PHE A 636 -12.93 30.45 -10.45
C PHE A 636 -11.89 31.30 -11.20
N ASP A 637 -11.03 30.66 -11.99
CA ASP A 637 -9.86 31.26 -12.64
C ASP A 637 -9.02 32.12 -11.68
N LYS A 638 -8.75 31.58 -10.48
CA LYS A 638 -8.15 32.36 -9.38
C LYS A 638 -7.27 31.53 -8.43
N GLY A 639 -6.14 32.12 -8.04
CA GLY A 639 -5.29 31.65 -6.94
C GLY A 639 -5.94 31.85 -5.57
N CYS A 640 -5.59 31.00 -4.61
CA CYS A 640 -6.16 31.05 -3.26
C CYS A 640 -5.70 32.26 -2.42
N THR A 641 -4.71 33.04 -2.89
CA THR A 641 -4.12 34.21 -2.20
C THR A 641 -3.43 33.90 -0.87
N VAL A 642 -3.24 32.62 -0.53
CA VAL A 642 -2.55 32.20 0.68
C VAL A 642 -1.17 31.62 0.35
N PRO A 643 -0.06 32.27 0.75
CA PRO A 643 1.29 31.71 0.69
C PRO A 643 1.48 30.72 1.84
N TRP A 644 0.94 29.51 1.67
CA TRP A 644 1.12 28.45 2.65
C TRP A 644 2.57 27.98 2.67
N GLY A 645 3.17 27.91 3.86
CA GLY A 645 4.59 27.69 4.07
C GLY A 645 5.09 26.40 3.42
N ARG A 646 4.48 25.24 3.73
CA ARG A 646 4.95 23.96 3.18
C ARG A 646 4.79 23.87 1.66
N GLY A 647 3.66 24.31 1.11
CA GLY A 647 3.46 24.33 -0.34
C GLY A 647 4.56 25.14 -1.06
N ASN A 648 4.88 26.33 -0.54
CA ASN A 648 5.99 27.16 -1.05
C ASN A 648 7.36 26.49 -0.86
N GLY A 649 7.57 25.82 0.28
CA GLY A 649 8.74 24.99 0.53
C GLY A 649 8.94 23.92 -0.52
N TRP A 650 7.88 23.20 -0.91
CA TRP A 650 7.95 22.15 -1.94
C TRP A 650 8.37 22.68 -3.30
N VAL A 651 7.91 23.87 -3.68
CA VAL A 651 8.33 24.53 -4.92
C VAL A 651 9.83 24.77 -4.90
N LEU A 652 10.35 25.41 -3.85
CA LEU A 652 11.76 25.77 -3.78
C LEU A 652 12.67 24.54 -3.64
N PHE A 653 12.25 23.57 -2.83
CA PHE A 653 12.95 22.31 -2.64
C PHE A 653 13.09 21.53 -3.95
N SER A 654 12.00 21.43 -4.71
CA SER A 654 11.99 20.69 -5.98
C SER A 654 12.77 21.42 -7.07
N LEU A 655 12.69 22.76 -7.10
CA LEU A 655 13.46 23.57 -8.03
C LEU A 655 14.97 23.44 -7.76
N THR A 656 15.34 23.42 -6.47
CA THR A 656 16.71 23.13 -6.02
C THR A 656 17.16 21.76 -6.53
N GLU A 657 16.34 20.73 -6.38
CA GLU A 657 16.65 19.37 -6.85
C GLU A 657 16.81 19.32 -8.39
N LEU A 658 15.92 19.96 -9.14
CA LEU A 658 16.01 20.06 -10.60
C LEU A 658 17.29 20.77 -11.05
N LEU A 659 17.64 21.92 -10.45
CA LEU A 659 18.83 22.68 -10.81
C LEU A 659 20.14 21.90 -10.57
N THR A 660 20.17 20.91 -9.67
CA THR A 660 21.35 20.03 -9.51
C THR A 660 21.57 19.05 -10.65
N VAL A 661 20.57 18.84 -11.51
CA VAL A 661 20.62 17.86 -12.61
C VAL A 661 20.44 18.50 -13.98
N LEU A 662 19.89 19.71 -14.03
CA LEU A 662 19.64 20.45 -15.25
C LEU A 662 20.95 21.03 -15.81
N PRO A 663 21.34 20.71 -17.06
CA PRO A 663 22.50 21.32 -17.69
C PRO A 663 22.36 22.84 -17.80
N GLU A 664 23.44 23.59 -17.58
CA GLU A 664 23.48 25.05 -17.77
C GLU A 664 23.16 25.46 -19.22
N THR A 665 23.38 24.57 -20.18
CA THR A 665 23.04 24.77 -21.59
C THR A 665 21.55 24.54 -21.91
N HIS A 666 20.76 24.07 -20.96
CA HIS A 666 19.34 23.81 -21.17
C HIS A 666 18.58 25.14 -21.40
N PRO A 667 17.66 25.23 -22.38
CA PRO A 667 17.01 26.50 -22.76
C PRO A 667 16.32 27.25 -21.61
N ASN A 668 15.78 26.51 -20.64
CA ASN A 668 15.05 27.07 -19.49
C ASN A 668 15.94 27.31 -18.26
N TYR A 669 17.26 27.05 -18.31
CA TYR A 669 18.12 27.11 -17.12
C TYR A 669 18.12 28.50 -16.48
N ASP A 670 18.34 29.55 -17.28
CA ASP A 670 18.42 30.93 -16.78
C ASP A 670 17.08 31.40 -16.17
N ASP A 671 15.96 31.08 -16.81
CA ASP A 671 14.62 31.43 -16.32
C ASP A 671 14.30 30.72 -14.99
N LEU A 672 14.71 29.46 -14.85
CA LEU A 672 14.54 28.67 -13.63
C LEU A 672 15.45 29.15 -12.50
N LEU A 673 16.70 29.48 -12.81
CA LEU A 673 17.64 30.06 -11.85
C LEU A 673 17.18 31.45 -11.39
N HIS A 674 16.64 32.26 -12.30
CA HIS A 674 16.04 33.54 -11.94
C HIS A 674 14.82 33.35 -11.03
N PHE A 675 13.93 32.41 -11.37
CA PHE A 675 12.78 32.09 -10.53
C PHE A 675 13.18 31.59 -9.14
N TYR A 676 14.19 30.73 -9.05
CA TYR A 676 14.78 30.29 -7.78
C TYR A 676 15.22 31.49 -6.92
N ARG A 677 15.94 32.45 -7.51
CA ARG A 677 16.41 33.65 -6.81
C ARG A 677 15.26 34.53 -6.32
N GLU A 678 14.24 34.75 -7.14
CA GLU A 678 13.05 35.52 -6.74
C GLU A 678 12.35 34.91 -5.52
N LEU A 679 12.15 33.59 -5.53
CA LEU A 679 11.57 32.88 -4.40
C LEU A 679 12.46 33.00 -3.15
N CYS A 680 13.79 32.82 -3.31
CA CYS A 680 14.73 32.99 -2.21
C CYS A 680 14.67 34.39 -1.57
N GLU A 681 14.52 35.44 -2.38
CA GLU A 681 14.34 36.81 -1.88
C GLU A 681 13.04 36.96 -1.09
N GLY A 682 11.93 36.43 -1.60
CA GLY A 682 10.63 36.48 -0.92
C GLY A 682 10.66 35.78 0.44
N TYR A 683 11.25 34.59 0.52
CA TYR A 683 11.34 33.84 1.77
C TYR A 683 12.32 34.47 2.76
N LEU A 684 13.47 34.98 2.31
CA LEU A 684 14.42 35.65 3.21
C LEU A 684 13.78 36.85 3.91
N ALA A 685 12.90 37.58 3.22
CA ALA A 685 12.26 38.79 3.75
C ALA A 685 11.27 38.53 4.91
N VAL A 686 10.80 37.29 5.09
CA VAL A 686 9.77 36.93 6.09
C VAL A 686 10.27 35.97 7.17
N GLN A 687 11.58 35.76 7.28
CA GLN A 687 12.17 34.99 8.39
C GLN A 687 11.91 35.73 9.72
N ASP A 688 11.42 35.00 10.73
CA ASP A 688 11.10 35.57 12.04
C ASP A 688 12.34 35.78 12.93
N GLU A 689 12.14 36.42 14.08
CA GLU A 689 13.22 36.71 15.05
C GLU A 689 13.83 35.45 15.68
N GLN A 690 13.11 34.32 15.65
CA GLN A 690 13.59 33.01 16.11
C GLN A 690 14.31 32.24 14.97
N GLY A 691 14.42 32.83 13.78
CA GLY A 691 15.01 32.23 12.59
C GLY A 691 14.06 31.31 11.81
N LEU A 692 12.80 31.16 12.24
CA LEU A 692 11.84 30.25 11.63
C LEU A 692 10.94 30.98 10.63
N TRP A 693 10.19 30.19 9.86
CA TRP A 693 9.16 30.65 8.96
C TRP A 693 7.78 30.20 9.44
N HIS A 694 6.78 31.00 9.11
CA HIS A 694 5.42 30.79 9.59
C HIS A 694 4.58 29.94 8.64
N GLN A 695 3.58 29.27 9.20
CA GLN A 695 2.60 28.45 8.49
C GLN A 695 1.93 29.20 7.33
N VAL A 696 1.56 30.46 7.55
CA VAL A 696 1.21 31.40 6.49
C VAL A 696 2.36 32.40 6.43
N LEU A 697 3.14 32.38 5.34
CA LEU A 697 4.44 33.07 5.28
C LEU A 697 4.34 34.58 5.52
N THR A 698 3.23 35.19 5.15
CA THR A 698 2.97 36.64 5.28
C THR A 698 2.22 37.01 6.56
N ASP A 699 1.94 36.06 7.47
CA ASP A 699 1.22 36.30 8.73
C ASP A 699 2.00 35.71 9.91
N HIS A 700 2.75 36.57 10.61
CA HIS A 700 3.55 36.23 11.79
C HIS A 700 2.71 35.83 13.02
N GLU A 701 1.39 36.06 13.02
CA GLU A 701 0.51 35.52 14.06
C GLU A 701 0.20 34.03 13.84
N SER A 702 0.44 33.51 12.63
CA SER A 702 0.39 32.06 12.42
C SER A 702 1.58 31.36 13.08
N TYR A 703 1.46 30.08 13.39
CA TYR A 703 2.51 29.38 14.12
C TYR A 703 3.76 29.16 13.24
N SER A 704 4.96 29.20 13.83
CA SER A 704 6.20 28.84 13.13
C SER A 704 6.14 27.36 12.70
N GLU A 705 6.37 27.06 11.43
CA GLU A 705 6.18 25.73 10.87
C GLU A 705 7.52 25.11 10.48
N THR A 706 7.76 23.89 10.97
CA THR A 706 9.08 23.28 10.94
C THR A 706 9.46 22.75 9.56
N SER A 707 8.51 22.19 8.81
CA SER A 707 8.82 21.60 7.50
C SER A 707 9.21 22.65 6.44
N CYS A 708 8.51 23.77 6.35
CA CYS A 708 8.84 24.84 5.40
C CYS A 708 10.16 25.53 5.76
N SER A 709 10.39 25.80 7.06
CA SER A 709 11.64 26.37 7.56
C SER A 709 12.84 25.52 7.15
N SER A 710 12.72 24.19 7.29
CA SER A 710 13.73 23.24 6.86
C SER A 710 13.96 23.22 5.33
N MET A 711 12.91 23.34 4.50
CA MET A 711 13.07 23.42 3.04
C MET A 711 13.79 24.70 2.59
N PHE A 712 13.54 25.83 3.25
CA PHE A 712 14.24 27.08 2.95
C PHE A 712 15.72 27.01 3.35
N ILE A 713 16.03 26.43 4.52
CA ILE A 713 17.41 26.15 4.94
C ILE A 713 18.14 25.28 3.91
N TYR A 714 17.49 24.19 3.47
CA TYR A 714 18.04 23.28 2.47
C TYR A 714 18.38 24.00 1.16
N ALA A 715 17.41 24.75 0.62
CA ALA A 715 17.57 25.48 -0.62
C ALA A 715 18.66 26.56 -0.51
N PHE A 716 18.60 27.43 0.51
CA PHE A 716 19.59 28.51 0.68
C PHE A 716 21.01 27.98 0.82
N SER A 717 21.20 26.89 1.57
CA SER A 717 22.50 26.23 1.73
C SER A 717 23.07 25.76 0.39
N ARG A 718 22.23 25.14 -0.44
CA ARG A 718 22.61 24.69 -1.79
C ARG A 718 22.84 25.86 -2.74
N GLY A 719 22.01 26.89 -2.68
CA GLY A 719 22.17 28.09 -3.50
C GLY A 719 23.53 28.78 -3.29
N ILE A 720 24.04 28.77 -2.05
CA ILE A 720 25.40 29.24 -1.76
C ILE A 720 26.44 28.26 -2.32
N ARG A 721 26.36 26.98 -1.94
CA ARG A 721 27.37 25.95 -2.30
C ARG A 721 27.51 25.73 -3.81
N TYR A 722 26.44 25.86 -4.57
CA TYR A 722 26.41 25.70 -6.03
C TYR A 722 26.57 27.02 -6.79
N GLY A 723 26.79 28.16 -6.10
CA GLY A 723 27.00 29.45 -6.75
C GLY A 723 25.75 30.04 -7.42
N TRP A 724 24.57 29.53 -7.11
CA TRP A 724 23.31 30.05 -7.64
C TRP A 724 22.93 31.40 -7.03
N LEU A 725 23.36 31.68 -5.81
CA LEU A 725 23.18 32.98 -5.16
C LEU A 725 24.40 33.87 -5.41
N PRO A 726 24.22 35.15 -5.84
CA PRO A 726 25.31 36.10 -6.04
C PRO A 726 26.18 36.25 -4.78
N GLU A 727 27.50 36.32 -4.96
CA GLU A 727 28.48 36.34 -3.87
C GLU A 727 28.21 37.45 -2.84
N GLU A 728 27.74 38.61 -3.31
CA GLU A 728 27.51 39.80 -2.48
C GLU A 728 26.43 39.59 -1.40
N ILE A 729 25.49 38.66 -1.64
CA ILE A 729 24.36 38.40 -0.75
C ILE A 729 24.46 37.04 -0.06
N GLN A 730 25.41 36.18 -0.43
CA GLN A 730 25.59 34.84 0.18
C GLN A 730 25.73 34.89 1.70
N ARG A 731 26.37 35.93 2.25
CA ARG A 731 26.50 36.10 3.71
C ARG A 731 25.14 36.21 4.40
N GLN A 732 24.20 36.96 3.83
CA GLN A 732 22.86 37.15 4.41
C GLN A 732 22.10 35.82 4.44
N TYR A 733 22.19 35.04 3.36
CA TYR A 733 21.60 33.71 3.28
C TYR A 733 22.26 32.71 4.23
N ALA A 734 23.58 32.76 4.40
CA ALA A 734 24.29 31.90 5.35
C ALA A 734 23.86 32.20 6.80
N GLU A 735 23.73 33.49 7.16
CA GLU A 735 23.20 33.91 8.46
C GLU A 735 21.76 33.43 8.66
N ALA A 736 20.90 33.54 7.64
CA ALA A 736 19.53 33.03 7.69
C ALA A 736 19.48 31.50 7.88
N VAL A 737 20.32 30.74 7.18
CA VAL A 737 20.44 29.28 7.33
C VAL A 737 20.80 28.91 8.76
N PHE A 738 21.86 29.51 9.32
CA PHE A 738 22.33 29.14 10.66
C PHE A 738 21.33 29.53 11.75
N ARG A 739 20.69 30.72 11.65
CA ARG A 739 19.62 31.10 12.56
C ARG A 739 18.42 30.17 12.46
N GLY A 740 18.01 29.80 11.26
CA GLY A 740 16.87 28.91 11.08
C GLY A 740 17.13 27.51 11.62
N TYR A 741 18.32 26.96 11.35
CA TYR A 741 18.68 25.66 11.90
C TYR A 741 18.80 25.69 13.43
N GLU A 742 19.36 26.77 13.99
CA GLU A 742 19.39 27.01 15.43
C GLU A 742 17.98 27.13 16.03
N GLY A 743 17.05 27.81 15.35
CA GLY A 743 15.65 27.89 15.74
C GLY A 743 14.98 26.50 15.79
N ILE A 744 15.23 25.65 14.78
CA ILE A 744 14.69 24.29 14.72
C ILE A 744 15.18 23.45 15.90
N ILE A 745 16.50 23.38 16.13
CA ILE A 745 17.05 22.54 17.20
C ILE A 745 16.65 23.03 18.60
N ARG A 746 16.38 24.35 18.75
CA ARG A 746 15.99 24.94 20.02
C ARG A 746 14.50 24.77 20.31
N HIS A 747 13.66 24.93 19.30
CA HIS A 747 12.22 25.11 19.51
C HIS A 747 11.36 23.97 18.98
N CYS A 748 11.89 23.13 18.08
CA CYS A 748 11.12 22.13 17.35
C CYS A 748 11.60 20.68 17.58
N ILE A 749 12.74 20.46 18.24
CA ILE A 749 13.29 19.12 18.49
C ILE A 749 13.57 18.94 19.99
N ASP A 750 13.06 17.84 20.56
CA ASP A 750 13.37 17.44 21.93
C ASP A 750 14.50 16.40 22.00
N ARG A 751 15.03 16.18 23.20
CA ARG A 751 16.13 15.24 23.49
C ARG A 751 15.85 13.78 23.15
N ASP A 752 14.59 13.40 22.99
CA ASP A 752 14.21 12.05 22.58
C ASP A 752 14.20 11.90 21.05
N GLY A 753 14.56 12.96 20.32
CA GLY A 753 14.56 12.99 18.86
C GLY A 753 13.16 13.20 18.27
N ASN A 754 12.18 13.66 19.05
CA ASN A 754 10.87 13.97 18.51
C ASN A 754 10.90 15.33 17.77
N VAL A 755 10.17 15.41 16.66
CA VAL A 755 10.04 16.59 15.82
C VAL A 755 8.62 17.17 15.96
N TYR A 756 8.56 18.44 16.37
CA TYR A 756 7.34 19.20 16.61
C TYR A 756 7.10 20.21 15.49
N GLY A 757 5.91 20.82 15.45
CA GLY A 757 5.63 21.94 14.55
C GLY A 757 5.50 21.58 13.06
N VAL A 758 5.41 20.29 12.74
CA VAL A 758 5.17 19.81 11.37
C VAL A 758 3.68 19.83 11.08
N CYS A 759 3.25 20.70 10.17
CA CYS A 759 1.85 20.82 9.81
C CYS A 759 1.34 19.49 9.21
N ARG A 760 0.13 19.05 9.58
CA ARG A 760 -0.45 17.80 9.04
C ARG A 760 -0.86 17.93 7.57
N GLY A 761 -1.23 16.81 6.93
CA GLY A 761 -1.80 16.80 5.57
C GLY A 761 -2.95 17.82 5.41
N SER A 762 -2.91 18.58 4.32
CA SER A 762 -3.74 19.77 4.10
C SER A 762 -4.60 19.63 2.85
N GLY A 763 -5.84 20.12 2.95
CA GLY A 763 -6.59 20.53 1.76
C GLY A 763 -6.17 21.95 1.36
N TYR A 764 -7.11 22.72 0.82
CA TYR A 764 -6.89 24.16 0.62
C TYR A 764 -8.10 25.00 1.00
N SER A 765 -7.85 26.30 1.16
CA SER A 765 -8.88 27.30 1.42
C SER A 765 -8.47 28.65 0.85
N PHE A 766 -9.45 29.49 0.50
CA PHE A 766 -9.24 30.91 0.23
C PHE A 766 -9.09 31.73 1.52
N SER A 767 -9.29 31.13 2.70
CA SER A 767 -9.15 31.80 3.99
C SER A 767 -7.83 31.42 4.67
N PRO A 768 -6.98 32.40 5.03
CA PRO A 768 -5.79 32.15 5.84
C PRO A 768 -6.08 31.45 7.17
N ASN A 769 -7.25 31.70 7.78
CA ASN A 769 -7.64 31.13 9.07
C ASN A 769 -7.74 29.60 9.04
N TYR A 770 -8.03 29.00 7.89
CA TYR A 770 -7.96 27.54 7.73
C TYR A 770 -6.56 27.02 8.05
N TYR A 771 -5.53 27.62 7.44
CA TYR A 771 -4.13 27.22 7.62
C TYR A 771 -3.61 27.58 9.00
N LYS A 772 -3.96 28.77 9.49
CA LYS A 772 -3.49 29.34 10.77
C LYS A 772 -4.08 28.65 11.99
N GLU A 773 -5.39 28.39 11.99
CA GLU A 773 -6.12 27.99 13.21
C GLU A 773 -6.68 26.56 13.16
N ARG A 774 -7.09 26.07 11.97
CA ARG A 774 -7.83 24.80 11.87
C ARG A 774 -6.96 23.60 11.49
N LEU A 775 -5.91 23.82 10.69
CA LEU A 775 -5.10 22.74 10.15
C LEU A 775 -4.18 22.11 11.21
N SER A 776 -3.50 22.95 12.01
CA SER A 776 -2.60 22.55 13.09
C SER A 776 -1.45 21.63 12.63
N TRP A 777 -0.67 21.15 13.60
CA TRP A 777 0.53 20.32 13.43
C TRP A 777 0.40 18.99 14.20
N LEU A 778 1.23 18.01 13.82
CA LEU A 778 1.30 16.69 14.45
C LEU A 778 2.74 16.40 14.88
N LEU A 779 2.88 15.71 16.02
CA LEU A 779 4.17 15.24 16.54
C LEU A 779 4.70 14.12 15.64
N ASN A 780 5.98 14.19 15.26
CA ASN A 780 6.65 13.18 14.43
C ASN A 780 5.91 12.88 13.13
N ASP A 781 5.33 13.91 12.54
CA ASP A 781 4.61 13.77 11.28
C ASP A 781 5.61 13.54 10.12
N THR A 782 5.32 12.53 9.30
CA THR A 782 6.18 12.05 8.22
C THR A 782 6.38 13.07 7.10
N HIS A 783 5.55 14.12 7.02
CA HIS A 783 5.76 15.19 6.03
C HIS A 783 7.04 16.01 6.34
N GLY A 784 7.50 16.03 7.59
CA GLY A 784 8.59 16.90 8.03
C GLY A 784 9.88 16.19 8.42
N ILE A 785 9.83 14.94 8.90
CA ILE A 785 11.01 14.23 9.46
C ILE A 785 12.19 14.23 8.49
N GLY A 786 11.97 13.75 7.26
CA GLY A 786 13.03 13.68 6.26
C GLY A 786 13.60 15.03 5.87
N ILE A 787 12.74 16.05 5.79
CA ILE A 787 13.14 17.42 5.44
C ILE A 787 13.96 18.07 6.55
N VAL A 788 13.63 17.83 7.83
CA VAL A 788 14.44 18.30 8.96
C VAL A 788 15.84 17.67 8.93
N LEU A 789 15.93 16.37 8.61
CA LEU A 789 17.21 15.69 8.45
C LEU A 789 18.04 16.33 7.32
N LEU A 790 17.42 16.55 6.15
CA LEU A 790 18.08 17.18 5.00
C LEU A 790 18.54 18.61 5.30
N ALA A 791 17.76 19.39 6.03
CA ALA A 791 18.15 20.74 6.46
C ALA A 791 19.39 20.70 7.38
N GLY A 792 19.47 19.73 8.30
CA GLY A 792 20.64 19.54 9.15
C GLY A 792 21.89 19.13 8.37
N ILE A 793 21.74 18.23 7.39
CA ILE A 793 22.83 17.81 6.49
C ILE A 793 23.34 19.01 5.68
N GLU A 794 22.46 19.77 5.02
CA GLU A 794 22.90 20.92 4.22
C GLU A 794 23.49 22.04 5.08
N SER A 795 23.02 22.21 6.33
CA SER A 795 23.63 23.14 7.29
C SER A 795 25.05 22.74 7.70
N LEU A 796 25.32 21.43 7.87
CA LEU A 796 26.66 20.89 8.11
C LEU A 796 27.57 21.15 6.91
N ARG A 797 27.11 20.75 5.72
CA ARG A 797 27.83 20.92 4.46
C ARG A 797 28.13 22.37 4.13
N LEU A 798 27.22 23.30 4.44
CA LEU A 798 27.46 24.73 4.27
C LEU A 798 28.55 25.23 5.23
N ARG A 799 28.52 24.79 6.50
CA ARG A 799 29.53 25.17 7.49
C ARG A 799 30.92 24.72 7.08
N GLU A 800 31.05 23.52 6.51
CA GLU A 800 32.32 23.00 5.98
C GLU A 800 32.77 23.79 4.76
N TYR A 801 31.89 23.99 3.78
CA TYR A 801 32.17 24.78 2.57
C TYR A 801 32.70 26.19 2.90
N LEU A 802 32.09 26.90 3.86
CA LEU A 802 32.53 28.23 4.27
C LEU A 802 33.90 28.22 4.97
N LYS A 803 34.20 27.17 5.75
CA LYS A 803 35.53 27.00 6.38
C LYS A 803 36.61 26.80 5.31
N GLU A 804 36.34 25.95 4.32
CA GLU A 804 37.26 25.67 3.21
C GLU A 804 37.50 26.90 2.34
N THR A 805 36.44 27.62 1.98
CA THR A 805 36.51 28.83 1.16
C THR A 805 37.24 29.96 1.88
N CYS A 806 37.00 30.14 3.19
CA CYS A 806 37.74 31.10 4.01
C CYS A 806 39.23 30.73 4.12
N ALA A 807 39.54 29.46 4.33
CA ALA A 807 40.93 28.98 4.38
C ALA A 807 41.65 29.15 3.02
N ALA A 808 40.96 28.95 1.91
CA ALA A 808 41.49 29.18 0.57
C ALA A 808 41.78 30.67 0.31
N SER A 809 40.85 31.55 0.68
CA SER A 809 40.99 33.02 0.57
C SER A 809 42.22 33.54 1.35
N ILE A 810 42.43 33.04 2.59
CA ILE A 810 43.60 33.38 3.41
C ILE A 810 44.92 32.93 2.77
N ARG A 811 44.93 31.78 2.08
CA ARG A 811 46.13 31.26 1.39
C ARG A 811 46.45 31.98 0.07
N SER A 812 45.45 32.59 -0.57
CA SER A 812 45.62 33.33 -1.84
C SER A 812 45.93 34.82 -1.67
N CYS A 813 45.96 35.34 -0.45
CA CYS A 813 46.30 36.74 -0.18
C CYS A 813 47.82 36.95 -0.30
N PRO A 814 48.34 37.81 -1.20
CA PRO A 814 49.77 38.11 -1.27
C PRO A 814 50.26 38.71 0.05
N GLN A 815 51.38 38.21 0.58
CA GLN A 815 52.02 38.72 1.79
C GLN A 815 52.41 40.20 1.69
#